data_AF-A0A0N1FGA6-F1
#
_entry.id   AF-A0A0N1FGA6-F1
#
_cell.length_a   1.000
_cell.length_b   1.000
_cell.length_c   1.000
_cell.angle_alpha   90.00
_cell.angle_beta   90.00
_cell.angle_gamma   90.00
#
_symmetry.space_group_name_H-M   'P 1'
#
loop_
_entity.id
_entity.type
_entity.pdbx_description
1 polymer ?
#
loop_
_entity_poly.entity_id
_entity_poly.type
_entity_poly.pdbx_seq_one_letter_code
_entity_poly.pdbx_strand_id
1 'polypeptide(L)'
;MRPGILFVVVGPSGAGKDTLMDGARAALSDSGRFGFARRLITRPADAGGEDHEAIDEAGFAALSAAGGLLVSWNAHGLHYGLRASLRDDLTQGRHVIANGSRGVLEVLAAAVTRLIIINITASPETLARRLAARGRETAADIAARLARAAPQWPEGIETITVSNDGTVEEGVEHVLAAIDAATRRLVLKPIPIDAWRDTIAYLPRDSLLGVEDFDGPGRVDVAGQPDAQGNRRSIRARINVVEPGWLLEPDEIGLSREAFAQLALPAGSEITLTRTPPQHSRDALRAKIQGAELDAAQYAMLLRDIVEGRYPEGEISAFLVAATRSLSDAEVGALSLVRAGFSTPMRWDEPIVVDKHSMGGIPGSRITLIVAPIVAAHGLAMPKTSSRAITSAAGTADAMEVLAKVDLTQDEVRRTVAQARACIAWNGRLNHSAVDDVMNAITRPLGIDSNRWSVASIISKKLTAGSTHVVVDLPYGRRAKLRDQAEAVELGALFETVGRAVGLHVEAIPTCGAGPIGRGIGPALEVRDVLWVLEGHTEAPTDLRDKALAFAGRILSWDPAIATLEHGRARATELLASGAARQALDAIVAAQGRRDVVPRPAALTHTVRAARAGRIGEIDGWCMSGIARRAGAPFDKSAGIDLLRRVGDDVAVGEGLFTIHASAGPDLEAAVAMAAQDDGFVLAG
;
A
#
# COMPACT_ATOMS: atom_id res chain seq x y z
N MET A 1 -36.26 -11.84 3.87
CA MET A 1 -36.61 -10.54 3.24
C MET A 1 -36.52 -9.46 4.31
N ARG A 2 -35.66 -8.45 4.10
CA ARG A 2 -35.45 -7.35 5.06
C ARG A 2 -36.71 -6.50 5.20
N PRO A 3 -37.09 -6.06 6.42
CA PRO A 3 -38.18 -5.10 6.58
C PRO A 3 -37.89 -3.80 5.83
N GLY A 4 -38.93 -3.19 5.29
CA GLY A 4 -38.90 -1.87 4.68
C GLY A 4 -38.47 -0.79 5.67
N ILE A 5 -38.08 0.34 5.12
CA ILE A 5 -37.64 1.52 5.90
C ILE A 5 -38.79 2.50 5.94
N LEU A 6 -39.12 2.99 7.13
CA LEU A 6 -39.97 4.17 7.27
C LEU A 6 -39.08 5.42 7.17
N PHE A 7 -39.23 6.18 6.08
CA PHE A 7 -38.61 7.49 5.91
C PHE A 7 -39.57 8.56 6.42
N VAL A 8 -39.21 9.26 7.48
CA VAL A 8 -40.02 10.35 8.02
C VAL A 8 -39.41 11.67 7.60
N VAL A 9 -40.14 12.39 6.75
CA VAL A 9 -39.71 13.70 6.25
C VAL A 9 -40.12 14.78 7.25
N VAL A 10 -39.13 15.50 7.76
CA VAL A 10 -39.29 16.59 8.74
C VAL A 10 -38.53 17.82 8.27
N GLY A 11 -38.80 18.98 8.87
CA GLY A 11 -38.18 20.24 8.47
C GLY A 11 -39.04 21.45 8.81
N PRO A 12 -38.47 22.67 8.87
CA PRO A 12 -39.21 23.86 9.23
C PRO A 12 -40.32 24.19 8.21
N SER A 13 -41.27 25.02 8.63
CA SER A 13 -42.28 25.56 7.70
C SER A 13 -41.59 26.40 6.63
N GLY A 14 -41.96 26.24 5.36
CA GLY A 14 -41.31 26.92 4.23
C GLY A 14 -40.09 26.19 3.64
N ALA A 15 -39.62 25.10 4.25
CA ALA A 15 -38.49 24.32 3.73
C ALA A 15 -38.80 23.53 2.44
N GLY A 16 -40.06 23.49 1.99
CA GLY A 16 -40.47 22.83 0.75
C GLY A 16 -40.76 21.32 0.86
N LYS A 17 -40.94 20.78 2.07
CA LYS A 17 -41.18 19.34 2.32
C LYS A 17 -42.22 18.71 1.39
N ASP A 18 -43.42 19.28 1.33
CA ASP A 18 -44.54 18.72 0.57
C ASP A 18 -44.19 18.68 -0.94
N THR A 19 -43.62 19.77 -1.45
CA THR A 19 -43.16 19.88 -2.84
C THR A 19 -42.09 18.84 -3.19
N LEU A 20 -41.09 18.65 -2.32
CA LEU A 20 -40.05 17.64 -2.55
C LEU A 20 -40.59 16.21 -2.43
N MET A 21 -41.53 15.98 -1.51
CA MET A 21 -42.21 14.69 -1.38
C MET A 21 -43.07 14.36 -2.60
N ASP A 22 -43.74 15.34 -3.19
CA ASP A 22 -44.53 15.16 -4.42
C ASP A 22 -43.62 14.82 -5.62
N GLY A 23 -42.48 15.51 -5.73
CA GLY A 23 -41.46 15.19 -6.74
C GLY A 23 -40.87 13.78 -6.54
N ALA A 24 -40.55 13.41 -5.31
CA ALA A 24 -40.11 12.04 -4.98
C ALA A 24 -41.21 11.00 -5.25
N ARG A 25 -42.49 11.34 -5.03
CA ARG A 25 -43.64 10.48 -5.33
C ARG A 25 -43.72 10.17 -6.81
N ALA A 26 -43.62 11.19 -7.67
CA ALA A 26 -43.63 11.02 -9.11
C ALA A 26 -42.47 10.16 -9.62
N ALA A 27 -41.28 10.25 -8.99
CA ALA A 27 -40.11 9.49 -9.40
C ALA A 27 -40.10 8.03 -8.91
N LEU A 28 -40.72 7.73 -7.76
CA LEU A 28 -40.61 6.41 -7.09
C LEU A 28 -41.84 5.51 -7.27
N SER A 29 -43.00 6.06 -7.68
CA SER A 29 -44.29 5.35 -7.73
C SER A 29 -44.28 4.12 -8.64
N ASP A 30 -43.54 4.14 -9.74
CA ASP A 30 -43.58 3.09 -10.77
C ASP A 30 -42.86 1.81 -10.35
N SER A 31 -42.03 1.89 -9.30
CA SER A 31 -41.19 0.77 -8.87
C SER A 31 -41.91 -0.28 -8.03
N GLY A 32 -43.10 0.02 -7.50
CA GLY A 32 -43.83 -0.83 -6.53
C GLY A 32 -43.16 -1.01 -5.16
N ARG A 33 -41.87 -0.65 -5.03
CA ARG A 33 -41.05 -0.79 -3.80
C ARG A 33 -41.29 0.30 -2.77
N PHE A 34 -41.88 1.42 -3.17
CA PHE A 34 -42.14 2.57 -2.31
C PHE A 34 -43.65 2.79 -2.14
N GLY A 35 -44.05 3.13 -0.93
CA GLY A 35 -45.37 3.60 -0.56
C GLY A 35 -45.28 5.01 0.02
N PHE A 36 -46.27 5.85 -0.26
CA PHE A 36 -46.36 7.19 0.32
C PHE A 36 -47.53 7.20 1.30
N ALA A 37 -47.22 7.42 2.58
CA ALA A 37 -48.23 7.42 3.62
C ALA A 37 -49.09 8.68 3.53
N ARG A 38 -50.42 8.50 3.51
CA ARG A 38 -51.38 9.59 3.67
C ARG A 38 -51.61 9.82 5.17
N ARG A 39 -51.53 11.07 5.61
CA ARG A 39 -51.83 11.43 6.99
C ARG A 39 -53.34 11.38 7.22
N LEU A 40 -53.79 10.84 8.34
CA LEU A 40 -55.14 11.08 8.86
C LEU A 40 -55.16 12.41 9.58
N ILE A 41 -56.10 13.30 9.25
CA ILE A 41 -56.19 14.64 9.86
C ILE A 41 -57.64 14.94 10.18
N THR A 42 -57.90 15.53 11.36
CA THR A 42 -59.25 15.98 11.76
C THR A 42 -59.69 17.28 11.07
N ARG A 43 -59.59 17.33 9.73
CA ARG A 43 -60.03 18.46 8.90
C ARG A 43 -60.74 17.96 7.63
N PRO A 44 -61.65 18.76 7.06
CA PRO A 44 -62.32 18.43 5.80
C PRO A 44 -61.33 18.24 4.64
N ALA A 45 -61.61 17.27 3.76
CA ALA A 45 -60.76 16.93 2.62
C ALA A 45 -60.65 18.07 1.58
N ASP A 46 -61.62 18.98 1.56
CA ASP A 46 -61.76 20.11 0.63
C ASP A 46 -61.15 21.42 1.15
N ALA A 47 -60.57 21.44 2.36
CA ALA A 47 -60.02 22.65 2.99
C ALA A 47 -58.74 23.22 2.33
N GLY A 48 -58.25 22.60 1.24
CA GLY A 48 -57.04 22.98 0.52
C GLY A 48 -55.74 22.67 1.28
N GLY A 49 -54.75 22.13 0.57
CA GLY A 49 -53.44 21.78 1.13
C GLY A 49 -52.93 20.44 0.62
N GLU A 50 -52.23 19.71 1.48
CA GLU A 50 -51.69 18.37 1.21
C GLU A 50 -52.78 17.29 0.98
N ASP A 51 -52.39 16.25 0.24
CA ASP A 51 -53.15 15.01 0.07
C ASP A 51 -53.18 14.20 1.39
N HIS A 52 -54.33 14.19 2.05
CA HIS A 52 -54.56 13.57 3.37
C HIS A 52 -55.92 12.86 3.43
N GLU A 53 -56.09 12.01 4.43
CA GLU A 53 -57.35 11.33 4.74
C GLU A 53 -58.10 12.10 5.83
N ALA A 54 -59.29 12.61 5.49
CA ALA A 54 -60.15 13.34 6.41
C ALA A 54 -60.90 12.39 7.34
N ILE A 55 -60.94 12.71 8.63
CA ILE A 55 -61.70 12.00 9.66
C ILE A 55 -62.25 13.01 10.66
N ASP A 56 -63.38 12.73 11.30
CA ASP A 56 -63.88 13.59 12.38
C ASP A 56 -63.20 13.24 13.72
N GLU A 57 -63.39 14.08 14.74
CA GLU A 57 -62.76 13.86 16.04
C GLU A 57 -63.24 12.57 16.72
N ALA A 58 -64.54 12.25 16.59
CA ALA A 58 -65.12 11.03 17.16
C ALA A 58 -64.55 9.77 16.50
N GLY A 59 -64.43 9.76 15.17
CA GLY A 59 -63.81 8.67 14.41
C GLY A 59 -62.32 8.54 14.70
N PHE A 60 -61.59 9.65 14.84
CA PHE A 60 -60.18 9.63 15.21
C PHE A 60 -59.96 9.00 16.59
N ALA A 61 -60.77 9.41 17.58
CA ALA A 61 -60.70 8.86 18.93
C ALA A 61 -61.03 7.36 18.96
N ALA A 62 -62.06 6.92 18.22
CA ALA A 62 -62.41 5.51 18.11
C ALA A 62 -61.31 4.68 17.42
N LEU A 63 -60.72 5.19 16.33
CA LEU A 63 -59.64 4.51 15.61
C LEU A 63 -58.37 4.39 16.46
N SER A 64 -58.04 5.45 17.22
CA SER A 64 -56.91 5.46 18.15
C SER A 64 -57.11 4.44 19.28
N ALA A 65 -58.30 4.42 19.90
CA ALA A 65 -58.64 3.48 20.97
C ALA A 65 -58.63 2.01 20.50
N ALA A 66 -58.95 1.76 19.23
CA ALA A 66 -58.89 0.44 18.61
C ALA A 66 -57.47 0.01 18.17
N GLY A 67 -56.44 0.84 18.39
CA GLY A 67 -55.07 0.55 17.95
C GLY A 67 -54.87 0.67 16.43
N GLY A 68 -55.76 1.35 15.73
CA GLY A 68 -55.72 1.52 14.26
C GLY A 68 -54.68 2.54 13.77
N LEU A 69 -53.96 3.20 14.68
CA LEU A 69 -52.92 4.19 14.38
C LEU A 69 -51.55 3.65 14.78
N LEU A 70 -50.58 3.77 13.87
CA LEU A 70 -49.16 3.54 14.16
C LEU A 70 -48.63 4.62 15.10
N VAL A 71 -49.05 5.87 14.89
CA VAL A 71 -48.75 7.01 15.76
C VAL A 71 -49.82 8.10 15.60
N SER A 72 -49.99 8.92 16.64
CA SER A 72 -50.84 10.11 16.60
C SER A 72 -50.20 11.30 17.32
N TRP A 73 -50.53 12.52 16.90
CA TRP A 73 -50.10 13.77 17.55
C TRP A 73 -51.06 14.92 17.31
N ASN A 74 -50.92 15.98 18.13
CA ASN A 74 -51.71 17.20 18.03
C ASN A 74 -50.85 18.35 17.52
N ALA A 75 -51.35 19.11 16.55
CA ALA A 75 -50.72 20.32 16.07
C ALA A 75 -51.77 21.31 15.53
N HIS A 76 -51.60 22.61 15.78
CA HIS A 76 -52.50 23.66 15.26
C HIS A 76 -54.00 23.41 15.52
N GLY A 77 -54.34 22.76 16.65
CA GLY A 77 -55.73 22.46 17.00
C GLY A 77 -56.35 21.27 16.25
N LEU A 78 -55.55 20.51 15.49
CA LEU A 78 -56.00 19.32 14.76
C LEU A 78 -55.25 18.08 15.26
N HIS A 79 -55.90 16.92 15.15
CA HIS A 79 -55.31 15.61 15.41
C HIS A 79 -54.75 15.04 14.10
N TYR A 80 -53.55 14.49 14.16
CA TYR A 80 -52.85 13.87 13.05
C TYR A 80 -52.50 12.44 13.40
N GLY A 81 -52.51 11.53 12.42
CA GLY A 81 -52.07 10.16 12.62
C GLY A 81 -51.58 9.47 11.36
N LEU A 82 -50.81 8.40 11.56
CA LEU A 82 -50.44 7.43 10.52
C LEU A 82 -51.13 6.10 10.82
N ARG A 83 -51.68 5.42 9.81
CA ARG A 83 -52.39 4.15 9.99
C ARG A 83 -51.45 3.04 10.45
N ALA A 84 -51.96 2.14 11.30
CA ALA A 84 -51.25 0.94 11.72
C ALA A 84 -50.94 -0.02 10.56
N SER A 85 -51.74 0.00 9.48
CA SER A 85 -51.56 -0.83 8.28
C SER A 85 -50.23 -0.60 7.56
N LEU A 86 -49.56 0.55 7.78
CA LEU A 86 -48.22 0.79 7.25
C LEU A 86 -47.19 -0.21 7.80
N ARG A 87 -47.45 -0.82 8.95
CA ARG A 87 -46.60 -1.89 9.49
C ARG A 87 -46.59 -3.10 8.55
N ASP A 88 -47.72 -3.42 7.93
CA ASP A 88 -47.82 -4.55 7.00
C ASP A 88 -46.94 -4.31 5.77
N ASP A 89 -47.04 -3.12 5.16
CA ASP A 89 -46.17 -2.68 4.05
C ASP A 89 -44.68 -2.83 4.42
N LEU A 90 -44.28 -2.33 5.60
CA LEU A 90 -42.90 -2.42 6.08
C LEU A 90 -42.48 -3.87 6.34
N THR A 91 -43.32 -4.71 6.92
CA THR A 91 -42.99 -6.14 7.12
C THR A 91 -42.86 -6.92 5.81
N GLN A 92 -43.55 -6.48 4.76
CA GLN A 92 -43.44 -7.04 3.41
C GLN A 92 -42.22 -6.49 2.62
N GLY A 93 -41.38 -5.67 3.26
CA GLY A 93 -40.17 -5.12 2.63
C GLY A 93 -40.42 -3.84 1.81
N ARG A 94 -41.65 -3.31 1.78
CA ARG A 94 -41.96 -2.06 1.08
C ARG A 94 -41.51 -0.86 1.91
N HIS A 95 -40.74 0.05 1.30
CA HIS A 95 -40.33 1.29 1.97
C HIS A 95 -41.50 2.27 2.01
N VAL A 96 -41.67 2.98 3.13
CA VAL A 96 -42.76 3.94 3.31
C VAL A 96 -42.18 5.33 3.54
N ILE A 97 -42.63 6.31 2.78
CA ILE A 97 -42.25 7.72 2.96
C ILE A 97 -43.45 8.46 3.56
N ALA A 98 -43.24 9.09 4.71
CA ALA A 98 -44.29 9.74 5.48
C ALA A 98 -43.91 11.17 5.85
N ASN A 99 -44.88 12.08 5.73
CA ASN A 99 -44.75 13.42 6.29
C ASN A 99 -45.01 13.32 7.81
N GLY A 100 -44.02 13.66 8.63
CA GLY A 100 -44.12 13.46 10.08
C GLY A 100 -43.87 14.72 10.91
N SER A 101 -44.09 14.58 12.21
CA SER A 101 -43.78 15.59 13.21
C SER A 101 -42.57 15.16 14.05
N ARG A 102 -41.74 16.13 14.43
CA ARG A 102 -40.58 15.89 15.31
C ARG A 102 -41.00 15.31 16.67
N GLY A 103 -42.18 15.71 17.17
CA GLY A 103 -42.69 15.30 18.48
C GLY A 103 -43.11 13.83 18.60
N VAL A 104 -43.06 13.06 17.50
CA VAL A 104 -43.45 11.63 17.50
C VAL A 104 -42.36 10.70 16.99
N LEU A 105 -41.14 11.20 16.78
CA LEU A 105 -40.05 10.42 16.21
C LEU A 105 -39.64 9.24 17.12
N GLU A 106 -39.59 9.45 18.43
CA GLU A 106 -39.29 8.38 19.40
C GLU A 106 -40.37 7.30 19.42
N VAL A 107 -41.65 7.71 19.38
CA VAL A 107 -42.78 6.78 19.35
C VAL A 107 -42.77 5.97 18.06
N LEU A 108 -42.47 6.61 16.92
CA LEU A 108 -42.30 5.93 15.64
C LEU A 108 -41.13 4.96 15.67
N ALA A 109 -39.98 5.35 16.23
CA ALA A 109 -38.80 4.50 16.33
C ALA A 109 -39.08 3.22 17.13
N ALA A 110 -39.90 3.30 18.18
CA ALA A 110 -40.33 2.14 18.95
C ALA A 110 -41.38 1.27 18.24
N ALA A 111 -42.12 1.84 17.27
CA ALA A 111 -43.25 1.19 16.61
C ALA A 111 -42.90 0.46 15.31
N VAL A 112 -41.71 0.71 14.74
CA VAL A 112 -41.22 0.09 13.50
C VAL A 112 -39.79 -0.41 13.65
N THR A 113 -39.41 -1.39 12.82
CA THR A 113 -38.07 -2.00 12.89
C THR A 113 -36.95 -1.06 12.43
N ARG A 114 -37.22 -0.19 11.44
CA ARG A 114 -36.21 0.72 10.87
C ARG A 114 -36.83 2.05 10.48
N LEU A 115 -36.31 3.12 11.06
CA LEU A 115 -36.73 4.50 10.88
C LEU A 115 -35.55 5.36 10.45
N ILE A 116 -35.70 6.13 9.38
CA ILE A 116 -34.73 7.14 8.95
C ILE A 116 -35.44 8.48 8.85
N ILE A 117 -34.83 9.51 9.44
CA ILE A 117 -35.32 10.88 9.38
C ILE A 117 -34.70 11.56 8.17
N ILE A 118 -35.53 12.08 7.26
CA ILE A 118 -35.09 12.98 6.20
C ILE A 118 -35.40 14.41 6.66
N ASN A 119 -34.39 15.12 7.12
CA ASN A 119 -34.51 16.49 7.58
C ASN A 119 -34.26 17.46 6.41
N ILE A 120 -35.33 18.07 5.90
CA ILE A 120 -35.25 19.09 4.86
C ILE A 120 -34.91 20.43 5.51
N THR A 121 -33.82 21.05 5.08
CA THR A 121 -33.37 22.37 5.52
C THR A 121 -33.35 23.35 4.36
N ALA A 122 -33.40 24.64 4.67
CA ALA A 122 -33.11 25.72 3.74
C ALA A 122 -32.54 26.88 4.56
N SER A 123 -31.77 27.74 3.91
CA SER A 123 -31.15 28.92 4.49
C SER A 123 -32.22 29.85 5.06
N PRO A 124 -31.89 30.62 6.12
CA PRO A 124 -32.84 31.56 6.72
C PRO A 124 -33.44 32.55 5.70
N GLU A 125 -32.65 32.97 4.72
CA GLU A 125 -33.05 33.88 3.63
C GLU A 125 -34.06 33.22 2.69
N THR A 126 -33.84 31.97 2.31
CA THR A 126 -34.75 31.18 1.46
C THR A 126 -36.06 30.93 2.19
N LEU A 127 -36.01 30.56 3.48
CA LEU A 127 -37.19 30.38 4.31
C LEU A 127 -37.98 31.68 4.47
N ALA A 128 -37.32 32.80 4.75
CA ALA A 128 -37.97 34.11 4.86
C ALA A 128 -38.70 34.50 3.58
N ARG A 129 -38.05 34.32 2.42
CA ARG A 129 -38.62 34.61 1.10
C ARG A 129 -39.85 33.75 0.81
N ARG A 130 -39.77 32.44 1.08
CA ARG A 130 -40.88 31.48 0.88
C ARG A 130 -42.04 31.70 1.86
N LEU A 131 -41.77 32.12 3.09
CA LEU A 131 -42.80 32.44 4.09
C LEU A 131 -43.48 33.77 3.77
N ALA A 132 -42.74 34.79 3.35
CA ALA A 132 -43.28 36.08 2.92
C ALA A 132 -44.19 35.94 1.68
N ALA A 133 -43.81 35.11 0.71
CA ALA A 133 -44.61 34.82 -0.48
C ALA A 133 -45.97 34.16 -0.19
N ARG A 134 -46.15 33.54 0.99
CA ARG A 134 -47.43 32.94 1.39
C ARG A 134 -48.44 33.96 1.91
N GLY A 135 -47.99 35.17 2.29
CA GLY A 135 -48.87 36.29 2.68
C GLY A 135 -49.68 36.08 3.97
N ARG A 136 -49.34 35.11 4.82
CA ARG A 136 -50.12 34.72 6.02
C ARG A 136 -49.54 35.22 7.34
N GLU A 137 -48.38 35.88 7.34
CA GLU A 137 -47.58 36.18 8.54
C GLU A 137 -46.90 37.55 8.42
N THR A 138 -46.69 38.25 9.54
CA THR A 138 -45.95 39.52 9.54
C THR A 138 -44.43 39.27 9.50
N ALA A 139 -43.64 40.28 9.09
CA ALA A 139 -42.18 40.17 9.07
C ALA A 139 -41.58 39.83 10.46
N ALA A 140 -42.21 40.28 11.55
CA ALA A 140 -41.83 39.96 12.92
C ALA A 140 -42.09 38.48 13.26
N ASP A 141 -43.22 37.91 12.81
CA ASP A 141 -43.56 36.50 13.02
C ASP A 141 -42.60 35.56 12.27
N ILE A 142 -42.19 35.96 11.06
CA ILE A 142 -41.22 35.23 10.25
C ILE A 142 -39.83 35.24 10.93
N ALA A 143 -39.38 36.40 11.41
CA ALA A 143 -38.10 36.52 12.13
C ALA A 143 -38.07 35.70 13.43
N ALA A 144 -39.16 35.74 14.22
CA ALA A 144 -39.28 34.95 15.44
C ALA A 144 -39.32 33.42 15.18
N ARG A 145 -39.83 33.00 14.02
CA ARG A 145 -39.80 31.59 13.58
C ARG A 145 -38.40 31.14 13.16
N LEU A 146 -37.64 32.00 12.50
CA LEU A 146 -36.28 31.70 12.03
C LEU A 146 -35.25 31.67 13.16
N ALA A 147 -35.47 32.43 14.24
CA ALA A 147 -34.59 32.48 15.42
C ALA A 147 -34.71 31.26 16.35
N ARG A 148 -35.58 30.28 16.05
CA ARG A 148 -35.72 29.08 16.87
C ARG A 148 -34.49 28.19 16.74
N ALA A 149 -34.00 27.67 17.87
CA ALA A 149 -32.87 26.75 17.92
C ALA A 149 -33.05 25.55 16.99
N ALA A 150 -31.94 25.08 16.42
CA ALA A 150 -31.93 23.85 15.62
C ALA A 150 -32.50 22.69 16.45
N PRO A 151 -33.33 21.82 15.84
CA PRO A 151 -33.88 20.68 16.55
C PRO A 151 -32.77 19.75 17.05
N GLN A 152 -32.92 19.25 18.28
CA GLN A 152 -32.22 18.05 18.73
C GLN A 152 -32.98 16.82 18.20
N TRP A 153 -32.24 15.85 17.68
CA TRP A 153 -32.78 14.58 17.18
C TRP A 153 -32.71 13.53 18.29
N PRO A 154 -33.65 12.57 18.36
CA PRO A 154 -33.56 11.50 19.33
C PRO A 154 -32.29 10.65 19.10
N GLU A 155 -31.66 10.22 20.18
CA GLU A 155 -30.47 9.36 20.10
C GLU A 155 -30.82 8.02 19.43
N GLY A 156 -29.91 7.53 18.58
CA GLY A 156 -30.05 6.23 17.92
C GLY A 156 -30.94 6.21 16.66
N ILE A 157 -31.53 7.34 16.25
CA ILE A 157 -32.26 7.44 14.97
C ILE A 157 -31.39 8.11 13.93
N GLU A 158 -31.17 7.41 12.81
CA GLU A 158 -30.42 7.97 11.70
C GLU A 158 -31.16 9.19 11.10
N THR A 159 -30.43 10.30 10.93
CA THR A 159 -30.94 11.53 10.34
C THR A 159 -30.09 11.95 9.15
N ILE A 160 -30.70 11.98 7.96
CA ILE A 160 -30.09 12.48 6.74
C ILE A 160 -30.61 13.91 6.52
N THR A 161 -29.71 14.89 6.51
CA THR A 161 -30.08 16.29 6.25
C THR A 161 -29.94 16.61 4.77
N VAL A 162 -31.00 17.14 4.17
CA VAL A 162 -31.06 17.53 2.75
C VAL A 162 -31.30 19.03 2.67
N SER A 163 -30.39 19.76 2.01
CA SER A 163 -30.58 21.18 1.76
C SER A 163 -31.46 21.42 0.52
N ASN A 164 -32.41 22.33 0.65
CA ASN A 164 -33.35 22.77 -0.37
C ASN A 164 -33.24 24.30 -0.62
N ASP A 165 -32.01 24.76 -0.81
CA ASP A 165 -31.66 26.14 -1.15
C ASP A 165 -31.76 26.46 -2.64
N GLY A 166 -31.64 25.44 -3.48
CA GLY A 166 -31.67 25.51 -4.93
C GLY A 166 -33.07 25.43 -5.54
N THR A 167 -33.15 24.87 -6.75
CA THR A 167 -34.42 24.62 -7.43
C THR A 167 -35.18 23.44 -6.82
N VAL A 168 -36.45 23.28 -7.20
CA VAL A 168 -37.26 22.13 -6.74
C VAL A 168 -36.67 20.83 -7.27
N GLU A 169 -36.19 20.84 -8.51
CA GLU A 169 -35.58 19.68 -9.17
C GLU A 169 -34.31 19.22 -8.43
N GLU A 170 -33.40 20.14 -8.10
CA GLU A 170 -32.19 19.84 -7.31
C GLU A 170 -32.55 19.30 -5.91
N GLY A 171 -33.56 19.89 -5.26
CA GLY A 171 -34.05 19.40 -3.97
C GLY A 171 -34.62 17.99 -4.05
N VAL A 172 -35.34 17.65 -5.13
CA VAL A 172 -35.89 16.31 -5.36
C VAL A 172 -34.75 15.32 -5.61
N GLU A 173 -33.76 15.67 -6.42
CA GLU A 173 -32.57 14.84 -6.65
C GLU A 173 -31.83 14.53 -5.34
N HIS A 174 -31.63 15.52 -4.47
CA HIS A 174 -30.99 15.30 -3.17
C HIS A 174 -31.81 14.35 -2.27
N VAL A 175 -33.14 14.46 -2.26
CA VAL A 175 -34.02 13.55 -1.50
C VAL A 175 -33.94 12.14 -2.07
N LEU A 176 -33.99 11.99 -3.40
CA LEU A 176 -33.87 10.69 -4.06
C LEU A 176 -32.50 10.06 -3.80
N ALA A 177 -31.42 10.83 -3.85
CA ALA A 177 -30.08 10.36 -3.52
C ALA A 177 -29.96 9.91 -2.06
N ALA A 178 -30.59 10.63 -1.12
CA ALA A 178 -30.63 10.24 0.28
C ALA A 178 -31.39 8.92 0.50
N ILE A 179 -32.53 8.75 -0.17
CA ILE A 179 -33.33 7.52 -0.11
C ILE A 179 -32.55 6.36 -0.74
N ASP A 180 -31.99 6.55 -1.93
CA ASP A 180 -31.23 5.54 -2.67
C ASP A 180 -29.99 5.08 -1.88
N ALA A 181 -29.23 6.02 -1.28
CA ALA A 181 -28.09 5.69 -0.44
C ALA A 181 -28.46 4.87 0.81
N ALA A 182 -29.68 5.05 1.35
CA ALA A 182 -30.17 4.31 2.50
C ALA A 182 -30.72 2.92 2.14
N THR A 183 -31.34 2.77 0.96
CA THR A 183 -31.92 1.51 0.48
C THR A 183 -30.87 0.57 -0.13
N ARG A 184 -29.76 1.10 -0.66
CA ARG A 184 -28.65 0.32 -1.24
C ARG A 184 -27.64 -0.24 -0.24
N ARG A 185 -27.97 -0.25 1.05
CA ARG A 185 -27.06 -0.77 2.10
C ARG A 185 -27.20 -2.27 2.25
N LEU A 186 -26.08 -2.97 2.18
CA LEU A 186 -26.00 -4.41 2.43
C LEU A 186 -25.53 -4.69 3.85
N VAL A 187 -25.89 -5.85 4.37
CA VAL A 187 -25.48 -6.35 5.68
C VAL A 187 -24.24 -7.21 5.51
N LEU A 188 -23.17 -6.86 6.23
CA LEU A 188 -21.89 -7.55 6.14
C LEU A 188 -21.92 -8.92 6.81
N LYS A 189 -21.56 -9.97 6.09
CA LYS A 189 -21.47 -11.34 6.58
C LYS A 189 -20.07 -11.94 6.37
N PRO A 190 -19.43 -12.53 7.39
CA PRO A 190 -18.19 -13.27 7.20
C PRO A 190 -18.49 -14.59 6.47
N ILE A 191 -17.75 -14.86 5.40
CA ILE A 191 -17.81 -16.14 4.69
C ILE A 191 -16.59 -16.97 5.11
N PRO A 192 -16.76 -18.24 5.49
CA PRO A 192 -15.66 -19.09 5.98
C PRO A 192 -14.72 -19.58 4.87
N ILE A 193 -14.53 -18.80 3.79
CA ILE A 193 -13.64 -19.08 2.67
C ILE A 193 -12.34 -18.28 2.85
N ASP A 194 -11.22 -18.99 2.71
CA ASP A 194 -9.87 -18.43 2.67
C ASP A 194 -9.51 -18.15 1.20
N ALA A 195 -9.25 -16.88 0.88
CA ALA A 195 -8.83 -16.44 -0.44
C ALA A 195 -7.33 -16.09 -0.48
N TRP A 196 -6.58 -16.44 0.57
CA TRP A 196 -5.15 -16.21 0.75
C TRP A 196 -4.70 -14.76 0.64
N ARG A 197 -4.44 -14.30 -0.58
CA ARG A 197 -3.98 -12.92 -0.85
C ARG A 197 -5.05 -12.07 -1.51
N ASP A 198 -6.14 -12.68 -1.95
CA ASP A 198 -7.21 -11.99 -2.65
C ASP A 198 -8.28 -11.48 -1.70
N THR A 199 -8.78 -10.29 -1.99
CA THR A 199 -9.93 -9.70 -1.30
C THR A 199 -11.16 -9.97 -2.14
N ILE A 200 -11.99 -10.92 -1.71
CA ILE A 200 -13.19 -11.34 -2.44
C ILE A 200 -14.43 -10.97 -1.65
N ALA A 201 -15.38 -10.36 -2.34
CA ALA A 201 -16.72 -10.10 -1.89
C ALA A 201 -17.71 -10.95 -2.70
N TYR A 202 -18.73 -11.47 -2.03
CA TYR A 202 -19.74 -12.35 -2.59
C TYR A 202 -21.09 -11.63 -2.55
N LEU A 203 -21.73 -11.53 -3.71
CA LEU A 203 -23.10 -11.01 -3.84
C LEU A 203 -24.03 -12.12 -4.31
N PRO A 204 -25.21 -12.29 -3.71
CA PRO A 204 -26.20 -13.22 -4.25
C PRO A 204 -26.74 -12.68 -5.58
N ARG A 205 -27.07 -13.58 -6.52
CA ARG A 205 -27.57 -13.20 -7.86
C ARG A 205 -28.83 -12.34 -7.80
N ASP A 206 -29.67 -12.57 -6.81
CA ASP A 206 -30.90 -11.85 -6.52
C ASP A 206 -30.69 -10.70 -5.51
N SER A 207 -29.46 -10.19 -5.39
CA SER A 207 -29.12 -9.08 -4.51
C SER A 207 -30.03 -7.87 -4.69
N LEU A 208 -30.23 -7.11 -3.61
CA LEU A 208 -30.86 -5.79 -3.62
C LEU A 208 -30.18 -4.82 -4.60
N LEU A 209 -28.90 -5.05 -4.88
CA LEU A 209 -28.14 -4.32 -5.87
C LEU A 209 -28.10 -5.09 -7.20
N GLY A 210 -28.14 -4.36 -8.32
CA GLY A 210 -27.94 -4.96 -9.64
C GLY A 210 -26.54 -5.57 -9.71
N VAL A 211 -26.45 -6.90 -9.76
CA VAL A 211 -25.15 -7.60 -9.80
C VAL A 211 -24.37 -7.24 -11.07
N GLU A 212 -25.10 -7.05 -12.18
CA GLU A 212 -24.60 -6.53 -13.46
C GLU A 212 -23.94 -5.15 -13.31
N ASP A 213 -24.41 -4.34 -12.36
CA ASP A 213 -23.83 -3.02 -12.05
C ASP A 213 -22.46 -3.15 -11.37
N PHE A 214 -21.99 -4.36 -11.06
CA PHE A 214 -20.64 -4.60 -10.56
C PHE A 214 -19.90 -5.62 -11.41
N ASP A 215 -20.44 -5.99 -12.58
CA ASP A 215 -19.77 -6.81 -13.56
C ASP A 215 -18.66 -6.00 -14.27
N GLY A 216 -17.45 -6.57 -14.31
CA GLY A 216 -16.27 -5.96 -14.89
C GLY A 216 -14.95 -6.44 -14.27
N PRO A 217 -13.81 -6.13 -14.92
CA PRO A 217 -12.49 -6.56 -14.47
C PRO A 217 -11.96 -5.78 -13.25
N GLY A 218 -12.65 -4.72 -12.84
CA GLY A 218 -12.26 -3.86 -11.72
C GLY A 218 -12.66 -4.42 -10.35
N ARG A 219 -12.06 -3.87 -9.30
CA ARG A 219 -12.54 -4.08 -7.92
C ARG A 219 -13.73 -3.16 -7.63
N VAL A 220 -14.42 -3.41 -6.54
CA VAL A 220 -15.43 -2.51 -5.97
C VAL A 220 -14.98 -2.04 -4.61
N ASP A 221 -15.29 -0.78 -4.27
CA ASP A 221 -15.10 -0.28 -2.92
C ASP A 221 -16.26 -0.79 -2.04
N VAL A 222 -15.91 -1.55 -1.02
CA VAL A 222 -16.80 -2.03 0.04
C VAL A 222 -16.53 -1.17 1.26
N ALA A 223 -17.51 -0.35 1.67
CA ALA A 223 -17.29 0.62 2.74
C ALA A 223 -18.38 0.58 3.80
N GLY A 224 -17.99 0.67 5.07
CA GLY A 224 -18.92 0.78 6.20
C GLY A 224 -19.58 2.16 6.29
N GLN A 225 -20.40 2.36 7.31
CA GLN A 225 -20.91 3.70 7.62
C GLN A 225 -19.80 4.59 8.24
N PRO A 226 -19.90 5.92 8.08
CA PRO A 226 -18.98 6.84 8.75
C PRO A 226 -19.09 6.70 10.28
N ASP A 227 -17.96 6.81 10.98
CA ASP A 227 -17.93 6.91 12.44
C ASP A 227 -18.38 8.31 12.93
N ALA A 228 -18.40 8.51 14.25
CA ALA A 228 -18.79 9.79 14.86
C ALA A 228 -17.87 10.97 14.45
N GLN A 229 -16.67 10.68 13.94
CA GLN A 229 -15.71 11.66 13.42
C GLN A 229 -15.81 11.82 11.89
N GLY A 230 -16.73 11.10 11.23
CA GLY A 230 -16.94 11.13 9.79
C GLY A 230 -15.97 10.24 8.99
N ASN A 231 -15.12 9.43 9.64
CA ASN A 231 -14.21 8.53 8.93
C ASN A 231 -14.92 7.25 8.52
N ARG A 232 -14.58 6.72 7.35
CA ARG A 232 -15.20 5.52 6.78
C ARG A 232 -14.14 4.43 6.60
N ARG A 233 -14.39 3.23 7.14
CA ARG A 233 -13.57 2.05 6.85
C ARG A 233 -13.99 1.47 5.50
N SER A 234 -13.02 1.19 4.64
CA SER A 234 -13.27 0.59 3.34
C SER A 234 -12.16 -0.36 2.91
N ILE A 235 -12.53 -1.28 2.02
CA ILE A 235 -11.62 -2.17 1.30
C ILE A 235 -12.00 -2.19 -0.18
N ARG A 236 -11.06 -2.62 -1.03
CA ARG A 236 -11.35 -2.95 -2.43
C ARG A 236 -11.39 -4.44 -2.61
N ALA A 237 -12.52 -4.96 -3.09
CA ALA A 237 -12.73 -6.39 -3.29
C ALA A 237 -13.19 -6.70 -4.71
N ARG A 238 -12.87 -7.88 -5.21
CA ARG A 238 -13.49 -8.42 -6.43
C ARG A 238 -14.86 -8.98 -6.07
N ILE A 239 -15.87 -8.73 -6.91
CA ILE A 239 -17.19 -9.34 -6.75
C ILE A 239 -17.19 -10.72 -7.40
N ASN A 240 -17.62 -11.73 -6.65
CA ASN A 240 -18.08 -13.00 -7.16
C ASN A 240 -19.59 -13.13 -6.88
N VAL A 241 -20.31 -13.77 -7.79
CA VAL A 241 -21.76 -13.97 -7.65
C VAL A 241 -22.03 -15.36 -7.09
N VAL A 242 -22.93 -15.46 -6.12
CA VAL A 242 -23.40 -16.74 -5.56
C VAL A 242 -24.87 -16.98 -5.90
N GLU A 243 -25.27 -18.24 -5.98
CA GLU A 243 -26.67 -18.58 -6.21
C GLU A 243 -27.54 -18.26 -4.97
N PRO A 244 -28.79 -17.80 -5.18
CA PRO A 244 -29.71 -17.46 -4.09
C PRO A 244 -29.97 -18.60 -3.11
N GLY A 245 -30.28 -18.25 -1.86
CA GLY A 245 -30.82 -19.19 -0.85
C GLY A 245 -29.81 -20.18 -0.26
N TRP A 246 -28.53 -20.08 -0.63
CA TRP A 246 -27.47 -20.90 -0.04
C TRP A 246 -26.73 -20.17 1.08
N LEU A 247 -26.01 -19.11 0.73
CA LEU A 247 -24.98 -18.51 1.60
C LEU A 247 -25.36 -17.12 2.10
N LEU A 248 -26.06 -16.36 1.26
CA LEU A 248 -26.37 -14.96 1.47
C LEU A 248 -27.84 -14.71 1.13
N GLU A 249 -28.49 -13.91 1.95
CA GLU A 249 -29.78 -13.30 1.64
C GLU A 249 -29.60 -12.11 0.68
N PRO A 250 -30.65 -11.70 -0.06
CA PRO A 250 -30.58 -10.58 -1.03
C PRO A 250 -29.99 -9.27 -0.49
N ASP A 251 -30.14 -9.02 0.81
CA ASP A 251 -29.65 -7.82 1.48
C ASP A 251 -28.28 -8.00 2.15
N GLU A 252 -27.63 -9.15 1.98
CA GLU A 252 -26.33 -9.45 2.56
C GLU A 252 -25.19 -9.36 1.51
N ILE A 253 -23.99 -9.06 2.00
CA ILE A 253 -22.74 -9.26 1.27
C ILE A 253 -21.83 -10.16 2.07
N GLY A 254 -21.24 -11.14 1.41
CA GLY A 254 -20.22 -12.00 2.00
C GLY A 254 -18.83 -11.44 1.76
N LEU A 255 -17.92 -11.51 2.74
CA LEU A 255 -16.49 -11.28 2.51
C LEU A 255 -15.68 -12.54 2.83
N SER A 256 -14.62 -12.81 2.06
CA SER A 256 -13.60 -13.81 2.45
C SER A 256 -12.96 -13.44 3.79
N ARG A 257 -12.32 -14.41 4.47
CA ARG A 257 -11.73 -14.19 5.80
C ARG A 257 -10.76 -13.00 5.82
N GLU A 258 -9.93 -12.88 4.78
CA GLU A 258 -8.90 -11.86 4.66
C GLU A 258 -9.54 -10.48 4.43
N ALA A 259 -10.51 -10.42 3.51
CA ALA A 259 -11.24 -9.19 3.23
C ALA A 259 -12.02 -8.70 4.46
N PHE A 260 -12.68 -9.62 5.17
CA PHE A 260 -13.42 -9.30 6.40
C PHE A 260 -12.48 -8.78 7.50
N ALA A 261 -11.34 -9.45 7.71
CA ALA A 261 -10.33 -9.01 8.68
C ALA A 261 -9.74 -7.64 8.32
N GLN A 262 -9.50 -7.37 7.02
CA GLN A 262 -8.97 -6.10 6.55
C GLN A 262 -9.97 -4.94 6.72
N LEU A 263 -11.26 -5.18 6.44
CA LEU A 263 -12.31 -4.17 6.64
C LEU A 263 -12.51 -3.84 8.12
N ALA A 264 -12.24 -4.82 8.99
CA ALA A 264 -12.26 -4.68 10.45
C ALA A 264 -13.59 -4.10 10.99
N LEU A 265 -14.72 -4.48 10.40
CA LEU A 265 -16.05 -4.13 10.89
C LEU A 265 -16.73 -5.37 11.50
N PRO A 266 -17.58 -5.20 12.54
CA PRO A 266 -18.36 -6.31 13.09
C PRO A 266 -19.28 -6.95 12.04
N ALA A 267 -19.53 -8.25 12.18
CA ALA A 267 -20.57 -8.92 11.38
C ALA A 267 -21.94 -8.25 11.65
N GLY A 268 -22.76 -8.12 10.62
CA GLY A 268 -24.03 -7.39 10.66
C GLY A 268 -23.90 -5.89 10.39
N SER A 269 -22.69 -5.35 10.23
CA SER A 269 -22.50 -3.92 9.90
C SER A 269 -23.12 -3.57 8.54
N GLU A 270 -23.72 -2.38 8.44
CA GLU A 270 -24.21 -1.87 7.16
C GLU A 270 -23.06 -1.35 6.30
N ILE A 271 -22.98 -1.85 5.07
CA ILE A 271 -21.99 -1.42 4.08
C ILE A 271 -22.67 -0.86 2.84
N THR A 272 -21.91 -0.10 2.08
CA THR A 272 -22.27 0.38 0.75
C THR A 272 -21.25 -0.13 -0.26
N LEU A 273 -21.72 -0.46 -1.46
CA LEU A 273 -20.88 -0.77 -2.60
C LEU A 273 -20.84 0.41 -3.57
N THR A 274 -19.63 0.77 -3.98
CA THR A 274 -19.42 1.73 -5.07
C THR A 274 -18.46 1.13 -6.08
N ARG A 275 -18.71 1.34 -7.38
CA ARG A 275 -17.72 1.02 -8.41
C ARG A 275 -16.44 1.80 -8.11
N THR A 276 -15.29 1.19 -8.40
CA THR A 276 -14.01 1.90 -8.33
C THR A 276 -14.11 3.18 -9.18
N PRO A 277 -13.62 4.34 -8.69
CA PRO A 277 -13.60 5.58 -9.44
C PRO A 277 -13.00 5.41 -10.84
N PRO A 278 -13.42 6.20 -11.84
CA PRO A 278 -12.90 6.10 -13.21
C PRO A 278 -11.37 6.18 -13.23
N GLN A 279 -10.73 5.38 -14.09
CA GLN A 279 -9.28 5.36 -14.23
C GLN A 279 -8.82 6.61 -15.00
N HIS A 280 -8.54 7.69 -14.28
CA HIS A 280 -8.11 8.95 -14.88
C HIS A 280 -6.79 8.81 -15.67
N SER A 281 -5.97 7.80 -15.36
CA SER A 281 -4.73 7.51 -16.10
C SER A 281 -4.88 6.56 -17.29
N ARG A 282 -6.09 6.16 -17.69
CA ARG A 282 -6.29 5.13 -18.73
C ARG A 282 -5.62 5.47 -20.06
N ASP A 283 -5.63 6.74 -20.44
CA ASP A 283 -5.01 7.19 -21.67
C ASP A 283 -3.48 7.10 -21.59
N ALA A 284 -2.88 7.38 -20.42
CA ALA A 284 -1.45 7.19 -20.19
C ALA A 284 -1.04 5.71 -20.26
N LEU A 285 -1.82 4.80 -19.64
CA LEU A 285 -1.57 3.37 -19.73
C LEU A 285 -1.60 2.89 -21.19
N ARG A 286 -2.63 3.27 -21.95
CA ARG A 286 -2.77 2.91 -23.37
C ARG A 286 -1.65 3.50 -24.22
N ALA A 287 -1.31 4.77 -24.01
CA ALA A 287 -0.23 5.44 -24.71
C ALA A 287 1.10 4.69 -24.49
N LYS A 288 1.42 4.30 -23.25
CA LYS A 288 2.66 3.55 -23.00
C LYS A 288 2.66 2.16 -23.61
N ILE A 289 1.53 1.44 -23.56
CA ILE A 289 1.37 0.14 -24.22
C ILE A 289 1.56 0.27 -25.74
N GLN A 290 1.14 1.38 -26.33
CA GLN A 290 1.35 1.72 -27.75
C GLN A 290 2.76 2.23 -28.07
N GLY A 291 3.64 2.34 -27.07
CA GLY A 291 5.03 2.73 -27.23
C GLY A 291 5.32 4.23 -27.11
N ALA A 292 4.33 5.05 -26.74
CA ALA A 292 4.56 6.46 -26.48
C ALA A 292 5.36 6.68 -25.18
N GLU A 293 6.08 7.80 -25.11
CA GLU A 293 6.72 8.26 -23.88
C GLU A 293 5.68 8.90 -22.94
N LEU A 294 5.84 8.69 -21.63
CA LEU A 294 5.02 9.35 -20.62
C LEU A 294 5.83 10.38 -19.81
N ASP A 295 5.20 11.49 -19.47
CA ASP A 295 5.78 12.48 -18.56
C ASP A 295 5.58 12.11 -17.08
N ALA A 296 6.15 12.92 -16.18
CA ALA A 296 6.06 12.70 -14.74
C ALA A 296 4.63 12.80 -14.19
N ALA A 297 3.77 13.65 -14.76
CA ALA A 297 2.39 13.80 -14.30
C ALA A 297 1.57 12.57 -14.68
N GLN A 298 1.76 12.06 -15.90
CA GLN A 298 1.14 10.84 -16.39
C GLN A 298 1.59 9.62 -15.59
N TYR A 299 2.89 9.47 -15.32
CA TYR A 299 3.39 8.41 -14.45
C TYR A 299 2.86 8.54 -13.01
N ALA A 300 2.74 9.75 -12.47
CA ALA A 300 2.20 9.96 -11.12
C ALA A 300 0.74 9.54 -11.00
N MET A 301 -0.09 9.90 -11.99
CA MET A 301 -1.48 9.45 -12.06
C MET A 301 -1.56 7.94 -12.23
N LEU A 302 -0.79 7.38 -13.16
CA LEU A 302 -0.83 5.96 -13.48
C LEU A 302 -0.40 5.08 -12.31
N LEU A 303 0.76 5.36 -11.71
CA LEU A 303 1.25 4.58 -10.58
C LEU A 303 0.34 4.72 -9.36
N ARG A 304 -0.34 5.86 -9.18
CA ARG A 304 -1.35 6.02 -8.12
C ARG A 304 -2.56 5.13 -8.36
N ASP A 305 -3.13 5.18 -9.57
CA ASP A 305 -4.26 4.34 -9.94
C ASP A 305 -3.91 2.83 -9.83
N ILE A 306 -2.67 2.44 -10.17
CA ILE A 306 -2.15 1.07 -9.99
C ILE A 306 -2.05 0.70 -8.50
N VAL A 307 -1.41 1.54 -7.67
CA VAL A 307 -1.23 1.29 -6.23
C VAL A 307 -2.57 1.19 -5.51
N GLU A 308 -3.53 2.01 -5.90
CA GLU A 308 -4.86 1.95 -5.32
C GLU A 308 -5.64 0.72 -5.85
N GLY A 309 -5.17 0.01 -6.87
CA GLY A 309 -5.83 -1.18 -7.41
C GLY A 309 -7.00 -0.87 -8.35
N ARG A 310 -6.91 0.25 -9.10
CA ARG A 310 -7.92 0.64 -10.10
C ARG A 310 -7.78 -0.07 -11.45
N TYR A 311 -6.69 -0.79 -11.63
CA TYR A 311 -6.40 -1.58 -12.84
C TYR A 311 -6.44 -3.08 -12.56
N PRO A 312 -6.95 -3.89 -13.51
CA PRO A 312 -6.78 -5.32 -13.46
C PRO A 312 -5.32 -5.72 -13.68
N GLU A 313 -4.90 -6.84 -13.10
CA GLU A 313 -3.52 -7.33 -13.15
C GLU A 313 -2.99 -7.53 -14.58
N GLY A 314 -3.85 -7.94 -15.51
CA GLY A 314 -3.51 -8.09 -16.93
C GLY A 314 -3.11 -6.77 -17.61
N GLU A 315 -3.79 -5.67 -17.29
CA GLU A 315 -3.45 -4.34 -17.83
C GLU A 315 -2.15 -3.80 -17.22
N ILE A 316 -1.96 -4.03 -15.92
CA ILE A 316 -0.69 -3.69 -15.25
C ILE A 316 0.44 -4.46 -15.94
N SER A 317 0.30 -5.78 -16.09
CA SER A 317 1.30 -6.64 -16.74
C SER A 317 1.64 -6.17 -18.16
N ALA A 318 0.64 -5.80 -18.97
CA ALA A 318 0.84 -5.24 -20.30
C ALA A 318 1.65 -3.93 -20.27
N PHE A 319 1.29 -3.02 -19.36
CA PHE A 319 2.05 -1.79 -19.13
C PHE A 319 3.50 -2.09 -18.72
N LEU A 320 3.75 -3.08 -17.85
CA LEU A 320 5.10 -3.43 -17.40
C LEU A 320 5.98 -4.00 -18.50
N VAL A 321 5.43 -4.90 -19.30
CA VAL A 321 6.13 -5.44 -20.47
C VAL A 321 6.45 -4.33 -21.46
N ALA A 322 5.51 -3.40 -21.70
CA ALA A 322 5.75 -2.27 -22.59
C ALA A 322 6.83 -1.32 -22.03
N ALA A 323 6.68 -0.87 -20.78
CA ALA A 323 7.63 0.04 -20.13
C ALA A 323 9.04 -0.55 -20.11
N THR A 324 9.19 -1.81 -19.69
CA THR A 324 10.53 -2.44 -19.58
C THR A 324 11.29 -2.54 -20.90
N ARG A 325 10.60 -2.43 -22.04
CA ARG A 325 11.18 -2.46 -23.40
C ARG A 325 11.45 -1.08 -24.00
N SER A 326 10.75 -0.02 -23.57
CA SER A 326 10.72 1.27 -24.29
C SER A 326 10.91 2.50 -23.40
N LEU A 327 11.55 2.39 -22.24
CA LEU A 327 11.82 3.56 -21.40
C LEU A 327 12.93 4.46 -21.99
N SER A 328 12.59 5.71 -22.31
CA SER A 328 13.57 6.75 -22.61
C SER A 328 14.31 7.21 -21.35
N ASP A 329 15.46 7.89 -21.48
CA ASP A 329 16.22 8.42 -20.34
C ASP A 329 15.39 9.44 -19.53
N ALA A 330 14.57 10.24 -20.22
CA ALA A 330 13.65 11.19 -19.60
C ALA A 330 12.57 10.47 -18.77
N GLU A 331 12.01 9.37 -19.30
CA GLU A 331 11.04 8.56 -18.57
C GLU A 331 11.65 7.86 -17.34
N VAL A 332 12.90 7.39 -17.42
CA VAL A 332 13.60 6.82 -16.26
C VAL A 332 13.75 7.88 -15.15
N GLY A 333 14.08 9.12 -15.51
CA GLY A 333 14.11 10.27 -14.59
C GLY A 333 12.74 10.57 -13.97
N ALA A 334 11.70 10.67 -14.80
CA ALA A 334 10.33 10.90 -14.35
C ALA A 334 9.84 9.80 -13.40
N LEU A 335 10.03 8.53 -13.76
CA LEU A 335 9.71 7.37 -12.92
C LEU A 335 10.47 7.40 -11.60
N SER A 336 11.75 7.78 -11.60
CA SER A 336 12.56 7.86 -10.38
C SER A 336 11.95 8.84 -9.37
N LEU A 337 11.57 10.03 -9.82
CA LEU A 337 10.95 11.08 -8.99
C LEU A 337 9.57 10.67 -8.50
N VAL A 338 8.72 10.19 -9.42
CA VAL A 338 7.35 9.77 -9.09
C VAL A 338 7.37 8.65 -8.06
N ARG A 339 8.21 7.63 -8.26
CA ARG A 339 8.37 6.51 -7.32
C ARG A 339 8.86 6.98 -5.96
N ALA A 340 9.80 7.91 -5.91
CA ALA A 340 10.28 8.49 -4.66
C ALA A 340 9.14 9.21 -3.90
N GLY A 341 8.18 9.80 -4.62
CA GLY A 341 7.01 10.47 -4.05
C GLY A 341 5.98 9.56 -3.37
N PHE A 342 6.05 8.23 -3.58
CA PHE A 342 5.23 7.25 -2.85
C PHE A 342 5.81 6.86 -1.48
N SER A 343 6.88 7.53 -1.04
CA SER A 343 7.50 7.31 0.26
C SER A 343 7.92 8.63 0.87
N THR A 344 7.88 8.75 2.19
CA THR A 344 8.33 9.97 2.87
C THR A 344 9.86 10.05 2.82
N PRO A 345 10.45 11.08 2.18
CA PRO A 345 11.90 11.20 2.09
C PRO A 345 12.51 11.56 3.45
N MET A 346 13.66 10.97 3.75
CA MET A 346 14.50 11.37 4.87
C MET A 346 15.21 12.68 4.52
N ARG A 347 15.21 13.63 5.46
CA ARG A 347 15.90 14.92 5.34
C ARG A 347 17.04 14.96 6.34
N TRP A 348 18.18 15.50 5.89
CA TRP A 348 19.41 15.62 6.66
C TRP A 348 19.84 17.08 6.65
N ASP A 349 20.30 17.57 7.80
CA ASP A 349 20.83 18.94 7.94
C ASP A 349 22.31 18.99 7.56
N GLU A 350 22.65 18.44 6.40
CA GLU A 350 24.01 18.30 5.91
C GLU A 350 24.04 18.45 4.39
N PRO A 351 25.04 19.16 3.82
CA PRO A 351 25.13 19.36 2.38
C PRO A 351 25.52 18.07 1.63
N ILE A 352 26.30 17.20 2.28
CA ILE A 352 26.83 15.98 1.67
C ILE A 352 26.36 14.77 2.48
N VAL A 353 25.40 14.04 1.91
CA VAL A 353 24.91 12.76 2.42
C VAL A 353 25.23 11.71 1.38
N VAL A 354 26.09 10.77 1.75
CA VAL A 354 26.66 9.82 0.81
C VAL A 354 25.97 8.46 0.87
N ASP A 355 25.94 7.73 -0.24
CA ASP A 355 25.50 6.33 -0.28
C ASP A 355 26.35 5.54 -1.28
N LYS A 356 26.38 4.22 -1.11
CA LYS A 356 26.97 3.25 -2.03
C LYS A 356 25.92 2.25 -2.44
N HIS A 357 25.75 2.08 -3.75
CA HIS A 357 24.91 1.02 -4.32
C HIS A 357 25.74 0.02 -5.13
N SER A 358 25.19 -1.16 -5.36
CA SER A 358 25.73 -2.13 -6.32
C SER A 358 24.58 -2.78 -7.05
N MET A 359 24.70 -2.98 -8.35
CA MET A 359 23.76 -3.81 -9.11
C MET A 359 23.71 -5.25 -8.59
N GLY A 360 24.77 -5.68 -7.88
CA GLY A 360 24.88 -6.99 -7.27
C GLY A 360 25.22 -8.06 -8.31
N GLY A 361 24.83 -9.30 -8.03
CA GLY A 361 25.12 -10.46 -8.89
C GLY A 361 26.45 -11.16 -8.60
N ILE A 362 27.36 -10.53 -7.83
CA ILE A 362 28.63 -11.14 -7.42
C ILE A 362 28.54 -11.61 -5.96
N PRO A 363 28.74 -12.92 -5.66
CA PRO A 363 28.74 -13.42 -4.30
C PRO A 363 29.94 -12.90 -3.50
N GLY A 364 29.80 -12.86 -2.17
CA GLY A 364 30.86 -12.44 -1.25
C GLY A 364 31.17 -10.94 -1.22
N SER A 365 30.66 -10.16 -2.19
CA SER A 365 30.86 -8.70 -2.27
C SER A 365 30.10 -7.93 -1.17
N ARG A 366 30.62 -7.95 0.07
CA ARG A 366 30.12 -7.20 1.23
C ARG A 366 30.94 -5.96 1.56
N ILE A 367 31.52 -5.34 0.53
CA ILE A 367 32.32 -4.11 0.68
C ILE A 367 31.56 -3.00 1.41
N THR A 368 30.22 -2.95 1.36
CA THR A 368 29.44 -1.93 2.07
C THR A 368 29.65 -1.96 3.58
N LEU A 369 29.88 -3.13 4.19
CA LEU A 369 30.16 -3.24 5.63
C LEU A 369 31.58 -2.78 5.98
N ILE A 370 32.43 -2.46 5.00
CA ILE A 370 33.76 -1.86 5.19
C ILE A 370 33.73 -0.37 4.80
N VAL A 371 33.07 -0.04 3.68
CA VAL A 371 32.91 1.32 3.18
C VAL A 371 32.14 2.18 4.18
N ALA A 372 31.00 1.73 4.70
CA ALA A 372 30.19 2.54 5.61
C ALA A 372 30.93 2.91 6.90
N PRO A 373 31.67 1.99 7.57
CA PRO A 373 32.51 2.36 8.70
C PRO A 373 33.68 3.29 8.35
N ILE A 374 34.33 3.15 7.19
CA ILE A 374 35.38 4.10 6.77
C ILE A 374 34.80 5.51 6.59
N VAL A 375 33.65 5.61 5.92
CA VAL A 375 32.94 6.87 5.68
C VAL A 375 32.50 7.50 7.01
N ALA A 376 31.96 6.69 7.93
CA ALA A 376 31.57 7.13 9.26
C ALA A 376 32.77 7.60 10.10
N ALA A 377 33.89 6.88 10.06
CA ALA A 377 35.12 7.25 10.76
C ALA A 377 35.75 8.54 10.21
N HIS A 378 35.56 8.83 8.92
CA HIS A 378 35.92 10.12 8.34
C HIS A 378 34.99 11.25 8.79
N GLY A 379 33.69 10.94 8.95
CA GLY A 379 32.70 11.86 9.51
C GLY A 379 31.57 12.24 8.56
N LEU A 380 31.44 11.63 7.38
CA LEU A 380 30.31 11.88 6.47
C LEU A 380 29.07 11.04 6.85
N ALA A 381 27.88 11.60 6.61
CA ALA A 381 26.62 10.90 6.86
C ALA A 381 26.33 9.85 5.77
N MET A 382 26.11 8.59 6.15
CA MET A 382 25.77 7.49 5.23
C MET A 382 24.55 6.67 5.70
N PRO A 383 23.32 7.12 5.39
CA PRO A 383 22.08 6.42 5.74
C PRO A 383 21.78 5.25 4.78
N LYS A 384 22.68 4.26 4.73
CA LYS A 384 22.64 3.18 3.73
C LYS A 384 21.41 2.29 3.93
N THR A 385 20.50 2.28 2.95
CA THR A 385 19.44 1.26 2.86
C THR A 385 19.78 0.18 1.83
N SER A 386 19.52 -1.08 2.16
CA SER A 386 19.85 -2.25 1.33
C SER A 386 18.69 -3.23 1.28
N SER A 387 18.54 -3.94 0.17
CA SER A 387 17.65 -5.11 0.11
C SER A 387 18.30 -6.34 0.74
N ARG A 388 17.48 -7.33 1.07
CA ARG A 388 17.92 -8.70 1.31
C ARG A 388 18.28 -9.37 -0.02
N ALA A 389 18.94 -10.53 0.08
CA ALA A 389 19.15 -11.40 -1.06
C ALA A 389 17.83 -11.75 -1.75
N ILE A 390 17.86 -11.78 -3.08
CA ILE A 390 16.77 -12.32 -3.90
C ILE A 390 17.27 -13.60 -4.59
N THR A 391 18.33 -13.48 -5.36
CA THR A 391 18.97 -14.58 -6.09
C THR A 391 20.39 -14.90 -5.63
N SER A 392 20.93 -14.17 -4.65
CA SER A 392 22.25 -14.40 -4.07
C SER A 392 22.18 -15.26 -2.80
N ALA A 393 23.33 -15.79 -2.34
CA ALA A 393 23.41 -16.53 -1.08
C ALA A 393 23.30 -15.63 0.16
N ALA A 394 23.59 -14.33 0.02
CA ALA A 394 23.40 -13.31 1.03
C ALA A 394 23.22 -11.93 0.36
N GLY A 395 22.54 -11.03 1.05
CA GLY A 395 22.47 -9.61 0.72
C GLY A 395 23.18 -8.77 1.78
N THR A 396 23.42 -7.50 1.49
CA THR A 396 24.05 -6.58 2.47
C THR A 396 23.24 -6.48 3.77
N ALA A 397 21.90 -6.47 3.69
CA ALA A 397 21.07 -6.47 4.89
C ALA A 397 21.16 -7.80 5.65
N ASP A 398 21.27 -8.93 4.95
CA ASP A 398 21.43 -10.24 5.60
C ASP A 398 22.77 -10.37 6.32
N ALA A 399 23.83 -9.79 5.77
CA ALA A 399 25.15 -9.71 6.41
C ALA A 399 25.11 -8.79 7.63
N MET A 400 24.53 -7.58 7.52
CA MET A 400 24.42 -6.68 8.68
C MET A 400 23.56 -7.29 9.80
N GLU A 401 22.55 -8.09 9.47
CA GLU A 401 21.68 -8.78 10.43
C GLU A 401 22.41 -9.83 11.30
N VAL A 402 23.59 -10.27 10.88
CA VAL A 402 24.48 -11.09 11.71
C VAL A 402 24.97 -10.30 12.93
N LEU A 403 25.18 -8.98 12.77
CA LEU A 403 25.76 -8.09 13.78
C LEU A 403 24.73 -7.26 14.54
N ALA A 404 23.69 -6.76 13.86
CA ALA A 404 22.74 -5.81 14.43
C ALA A 404 21.34 -5.94 13.83
N LYS A 405 20.36 -5.30 14.45
CA LYS A 405 19.03 -5.10 13.87
C LYS A 405 19.13 -4.32 12.55
N VAL A 406 18.41 -4.79 11.53
CA VAL A 406 18.33 -4.14 10.20
C VAL A 406 16.95 -3.60 9.87
N ASP A 407 15.90 -4.07 10.54
CA ASP A 407 14.52 -3.62 10.33
C ASP A 407 14.23 -2.34 11.14
N LEU A 408 14.77 -1.23 10.67
CA LEU A 408 14.73 0.07 11.36
C LEU A 408 13.55 0.94 10.89
N THR A 409 13.01 1.76 11.80
CA THR A 409 12.13 2.89 11.44
C THR A 409 12.94 4.10 10.94
N GLN A 410 12.29 5.08 10.29
CA GLN A 410 12.98 6.30 9.87
C GLN A 410 13.64 7.05 11.05
N ASP A 411 13.00 7.06 12.22
CA ASP A 411 13.56 7.72 13.41
C ASP A 411 14.75 6.95 13.99
N GLU A 412 14.72 5.62 13.92
CA GLU A 412 15.89 4.80 14.29
C GLU A 412 17.05 5.04 13.33
N VAL A 413 16.79 5.19 12.01
CA VAL A 413 17.81 5.56 11.03
C VAL A 413 18.40 6.94 11.34
N ARG A 414 17.56 7.96 11.55
CA ARG A 414 18.02 9.32 11.92
C ARG A 414 18.88 9.31 13.17
N ARG A 415 18.44 8.62 14.22
CA ARG A 415 19.17 8.49 15.48
C ARG A 415 20.52 7.78 15.29
N THR A 416 20.53 6.68 14.55
CA THR A 416 21.74 5.91 14.28
C THR A 416 22.77 6.74 13.55
N VAL A 417 22.36 7.45 12.48
CA VAL A 417 23.27 8.30 11.69
C VAL A 417 23.73 9.52 12.49
N ALA A 418 22.87 10.11 13.33
CA ALA A 418 23.28 11.20 14.23
C ALA A 418 24.36 10.75 15.23
N GLN A 419 24.28 9.51 15.74
CA GLN A 419 25.22 8.98 16.75
C GLN A 419 26.50 8.39 16.14
N ALA A 420 26.38 7.65 15.04
CA ALA A 420 27.44 6.82 14.48
C ALA A 420 27.83 7.20 13.05
N ARG A 421 27.27 8.30 12.51
CA ARG A 421 27.48 8.82 11.13
C ARG A 421 27.02 7.90 10.00
N ALA A 422 26.75 6.63 10.25
CA ALA A 422 26.20 5.72 9.25
C ALA A 422 25.22 4.72 9.85
N CYS A 423 24.40 4.12 8.98
CA CYS A 423 23.62 2.93 9.28
C CYS A 423 23.57 2.03 8.05
N ILE A 424 23.36 0.73 8.22
CA ILE A 424 23.03 -0.23 7.17
C ILE A 424 21.69 -0.87 7.54
N ALA A 425 20.60 -0.34 6.96
CA ALA A 425 19.24 -0.75 7.23
C ALA A 425 18.64 -1.56 6.06
N TRP A 426 17.68 -2.41 6.36
CA TRP A 426 16.86 -3.07 5.35
C TRP A 426 15.83 -2.09 4.77
N ASN A 427 15.69 -2.06 3.45
CA ASN A 427 14.80 -1.14 2.75
C ASN A 427 13.30 -1.37 3.00
N GLY A 428 12.91 -2.53 3.53
CA GLY A 428 11.51 -2.97 3.70
C GLY A 428 10.61 -1.93 4.38
N ARG A 429 10.86 -1.57 5.64
CA ARG A 429 10.03 -0.58 6.36
C ARG A 429 10.32 0.88 5.98
N LEU A 430 11.38 1.16 5.24
CA LEU A 430 11.90 2.52 5.04
C LEU A 430 11.49 3.14 3.71
N ASN A 431 11.73 2.43 2.61
CA ASN A 431 11.57 2.94 1.25
C ASN A 431 11.20 1.84 0.24
N HIS A 432 10.59 0.76 0.73
CA HIS A 432 9.87 -0.19 -0.11
C HIS A 432 8.43 0.32 -0.24
N SER A 433 8.07 0.72 -1.47
CA SER A 433 6.79 1.35 -1.75
C SER A 433 5.72 0.31 -2.10
N ALA A 434 4.43 0.67 -1.98
CA ALA A 434 3.34 -0.15 -2.52
C ALA A 434 3.49 -0.40 -4.03
N VAL A 435 4.13 0.54 -4.75
CA VAL A 435 4.53 0.33 -6.14
C VAL A 435 5.48 -0.86 -6.22
N ASP A 436 6.53 -0.94 -5.40
CA ASP A 436 7.45 -2.08 -5.43
C ASP A 436 6.75 -3.43 -5.21
N ASP A 437 5.75 -3.50 -4.31
CA ASP A 437 5.00 -4.74 -4.06
C ASP A 437 4.19 -5.19 -5.28
N VAL A 438 3.35 -4.30 -5.82
CA VAL A 438 2.52 -4.59 -7.01
C VAL A 438 3.40 -5.00 -8.19
N MET A 439 4.50 -4.27 -8.38
CA MET A 439 5.41 -4.51 -9.48
C MET A 439 6.15 -5.84 -9.35
N ASN A 440 6.70 -6.14 -8.16
CA ASN A 440 7.44 -7.38 -7.91
C ASN A 440 6.55 -8.62 -8.02
N ALA A 441 5.27 -8.52 -7.66
CA ALA A 441 4.31 -9.61 -7.80
C ALA A 441 4.16 -10.05 -9.27
N ILE A 442 4.32 -9.12 -10.22
CA ILE A 442 4.16 -9.36 -11.65
C ILE A 442 5.50 -9.66 -12.35
N THR A 443 6.55 -8.87 -12.07
CA THR A 443 7.82 -9.00 -12.81
C THR A 443 8.60 -10.27 -12.45
N ARG A 444 8.56 -10.70 -11.19
CA ARG A 444 9.37 -11.85 -10.73
C ARG A 444 8.92 -13.18 -11.35
N PRO A 445 7.63 -13.56 -11.36
CA PRO A 445 7.21 -14.81 -11.99
C PRO A 445 7.48 -14.86 -13.49
N LEU A 446 7.43 -13.70 -14.16
CA LEU A 446 7.67 -13.56 -15.59
C LEU A 446 9.14 -13.42 -15.97
N GLY A 447 10.05 -13.31 -14.99
CA GLY A 447 11.48 -13.09 -15.24
C GLY A 447 11.77 -11.77 -15.98
N ILE A 448 10.91 -10.75 -15.82
CA ILE A 448 11.09 -9.46 -16.48
C ILE A 448 12.18 -8.69 -15.72
N ASP A 449 13.37 -8.63 -16.30
CA ASP A 449 14.51 -7.86 -15.80
C ASP A 449 14.91 -6.79 -16.82
N SER A 450 14.87 -5.52 -16.41
CA SER A 450 15.23 -4.37 -17.24
C SER A 450 16.17 -3.45 -16.47
N ASN A 451 17.34 -3.19 -17.07
CA ASN A 451 18.34 -2.31 -16.48
C ASN A 451 17.79 -0.88 -16.28
N ARG A 452 17.02 -0.37 -17.25
CA ARG A 452 16.40 0.97 -17.18
C ARG A 452 15.38 1.06 -16.04
N TRP A 453 14.55 0.03 -15.87
CA TRP A 453 13.62 -0.05 -14.74
C TRP A 453 14.36 -0.14 -13.40
N SER A 454 15.46 -0.90 -13.37
CA SER A 454 16.31 -1.02 -12.19
C SER A 454 16.95 0.31 -11.79
N VAL A 455 17.43 1.12 -12.74
CA VAL A 455 17.93 2.47 -12.48
C VAL A 455 16.86 3.32 -11.80
N ALA A 456 15.63 3.36 -12.35
CA ALA A 456 14.55 4.13 -11.75
C ALA A 456 14.24 3.68 -10.31
N SER A 457 14.22 2.38 -10.07
CA SER A 457 13.97 1.77 -8.77
C SER A 457 15.09 2.03 -7.74
N ILE A 458 16.34 2.09 -8.20
CA ILE A 458 17.52 2.34 -7.35
C ILE A 458 17.60 3.81 -6.99
N ILE A 459 17.50 4.71 -7.98
CA ILE A 459 17.54 6.17 -7.77
C ILE A 459 16.40 6.61 -6.86
N SER A 460 15.17 6.12 -7.08
CA SER A 460 14.04 6.48 -6.22
C SER A 460 14.31 6.18 -4.74
N LYS A 461 14.92 5.02 -4.44
CA LYS A 461 15.30 4.64 -3.07
C LYS A 461 16.39 5.52 -2.49
N LYS A 462 17.35 5.98 -3.31
CA LYS A 462 18.42 6.90 -2.89
C LYS A 462 17.86 8.28 -2.54
N LEU A 463 16.94 8.78 -3.36
CA LEU A 463 16.21 10.03 -3.09
C LEU A 463 15.40 9.94 -1.81
N THR A 464 14.65 8.85 -1.60
CA THR A 464 13.90 8.64 -0.34
C THR A 464 14.83 8.52 0.87
N ALA A 465 16.06 8.00 0.70
CA ALA A 465 17.05 7.97 1.77
C ALA A 465 17.67 9.34 2.09
N GLY A 466 17.39 10.37 1.27
CA GLY A 466 17.94 11.71 1.43
C GLY A 466 19.40 11.83 1.00
N SER A 467 19.92 10.88 0.22
CA SER A 467 21.29 10.94 -0.29
C SER A 467 21.45 12.10 -1.28
N THR A 468 22.58 12.80 -1.22
CA THR A 468 22.97 13.83 -2.20
C THR A 468 24.06 13.33 -3.14
N HIS A 469 24.87 12.36 -2.71
CA HIS A 469 25.92 11.76 -3.52
C HIS A 469 25.88 10.23 -3.45
N VAL A 470 25.97 9.54 -4.59
CA VAL A 470 25.87 8.07 -4.66
C VAL A 470 26.91 7.49 -5.60
N VAL A 471 27.68 6.52 -5.10
CA VAL A 471 28.57 5.74 -5.96
C VAL A 471 27.91 4.40 -6.27
N VAL A 472 27.86 4.01 -7.53
CA VAL A 472 27.21 2.79 -7.99
C VAL A 472 28.25 1.81 -8.53
N ASP A 473 28.33 0.63 -7.92
CA ASP A 473 29.16 -0.48 -8.39
C ASP A 473 28.40 -1.27 -9.46
N LEU A 474 28.99 -1.41 -10.64
CA LEU A 474 28.43 -2.10 -11.81
C LEU A 474 29.30 -3.31 -12.19
N PRO A 475 29.19 -4.45 -11.47
CA PRO A 475 29.95 -5.64 -11.82
C PRO A 475 29.53 -6.21 -13.17
N TYR A 476 30.50 -6.45 -14.05
CA TYR A 476 30.29 -7.13 -15.34
C TYR A 476 31.07 -8.44 -15.42
N GLY A 477 30.54 -9.39 -16.17
CA GLY A 477 31.16 -10.69 -16.37
C GLY A 477 30.17 -11.72 -16.89
N ARG A 478 30.68 -12.87 -17.33
CA ARG A 478 29.87 -13.94 -17.96
C ARG A 478 28.66 -14.38 -17.14
N ARG A 479 28.79 -14.37 -15.81
CA ARG A 479 27.75 -14.77 -14.84
C ARG A 479 27.25 -13.62 -13.97
N ALA A 480 27.71 -12.39 -14.25
CA ALA A 480 27.21 -11.19 -13.58
C ALA A 480 25.88 -10.75 -14.22
N LYS A 481 25.21 -9.77 -13.60
CA LYS A 481 24.00 -9.18 -14.19
C LYS A 481 24.29 -8.44 -15.50
N LEU A 482 25.46 -7.83 -15.60
CA LEU A 482 25.93 -7.12 -16.79
C LEU A 482 26.90 -8.04 -17.52
N ARG A 483 26.69 -8.26 -18.82
CA ARG A 483 27.41 -9.29 -19.58
C ARG A 483 28.87 -8.90 -19.81
N ASP A 484 29.09 -7.65 -20.16
CA ASP A 484 30.39 -7.12 -20.52
C ASP A 484 30.58 -5.68 -20.04
N GLN A 485 31.80 -5.18 -20.24
CA GLN A 485 32.19 -3.84 -19.80
C GLN A 485 31.46 -2.75 -20.57
N ALA A 486 31.11 -2.96 -21.85
CA ALA A 486 30.43 -1.96 -22.66
C ALA A 486 29.01 -1.73 -22.13
N GLU A 487 28.28 -2.81 -21.83
CA GLU A 487 26.96 -2.75 -21.18
C GLU A 487 27.03 -2.05 -19.81
N ALA A 488 28.08 -2.29 -19.02
CA ALA A 488 28.26 -1.61 -17.75
C ALA A 488 28.58 -0.11 -17.90
N VAL A 489 29.34 0.29 -18.91
CA VAL A 489 29.61 1.70 -19.21
C VAL A 489 28.33 2.42 -19.67
N GLU A 490 27.55 1.80 -20.55
CA GLU A 490 26.27 2.35 -21.02
C GLU A 490 25.29 2.56 -19.85
N LEU A 491 25.14 1.54 -19.00
CA LEU A 491 24.28 1.65 -17.82
C LEU A 491 24.80 2.69 -16.81
N GLY A 492 26.13 2.83 -16.71
CA GLY A 492 26.75 3.87 -15.89
C GLY A 492 26.38 5.28 -16.37
N ALA A 493 26.48 5.54 -17.66
CA ALA A 493 26.08 6.82 -18.24
C ALA A 493 24.59 7.13 -18.01
N LEU A 494 23.72 6.12 -18.05
CA LEU A 494 22.30 6.28 -17.71
C LEU A 494 22.10 6.66 -16.23
N PHE A 495 22.79 5.99 -15.30
CA PHE A 495 22.73 6.32 -13.87
C PHE A 495 23.12 7.78 -13.61
N GLU A 496 24.20 8.25 -14.25
CA GLU A 496 24.71 9.62 -14.09
C GLU A 496 23.78 10.66 -14.72
N THR A 497 23.24 10.37 -15.90
CA THR A 497 22.28 11.23 -16.61
C THR A 497 21.00 11.40 -15.79
N VAL A 498 20.42 10.28 -15.33
CA VAL A 498 19.21 10.29 -14.50
C VAL A 498 19.48 10.96 -13.16
N GLY A 499 20.61 10.65 -12.51
CA GLY A 499 21.03 11.30 -11.26
C GLY A 499 21.05 12.81 -11.37
N ARG A 500 21.71 13.34 -12.40
CA ARG A 500 21.76 14.79 -12.67
C ARG A 500 20.38 15.39 -12.88
N ALA A 501 19.50 14.70 -13.62
CA ALA A 501 18.15 15.17 -13.90
C ALA A 501 17.27 15.28 -12.64
N VAL A 502 17.56 14.47 -11.61
CA VAL A 502 16.80 14.45 -10.35
C VAL A 502 17.51 15.16 -9.18
N GLY A 503 18.63 15.84 -9.45
CA GLY A 503 19.40 16.56 -8.43
C GLY A 503 20.26 15.68 -7.51
N LEU A 504 20.62 14.48 -7.96
CA LEU A 504 21.47 13.52 -7.25
C LEU A 504 22.83 13.42 -7.94
N HIS A 505 23.93 13.68 -7.23
CA HIS A 505 25.27 13.43 -7.76
C HIS A 505 25.52 11.91 -7.79
N VAL A 506 25.68 11.33 -8.98
CA VAL A 506 25.91 9.89 -9.14
C VAL A 506 27.22 9.68 -9.86
N GLU A 507 28.01 8.71 -9.40
CA GLU A 507 29.21 8.22 -10.08
C GLU A 507 29.11 6.70 -10.22
N ALA A 508 29.06 6.18 -11.45
CA ALA A 508 28.77 4.78 -11.71
C ALA A 508 29.98 4.04 -12.30
N ILE A 509 30.45 2.99 -11.61
CA ILE A 509 31.77 2.39 -11.82
C ILE A 509 31.64 0.95 -12.32
N PRO A 510 31.99 0.68 -13.59
CA PRO A 510 32.18 -0.68 -14.09
C PRO A 510 33.27 -1.40 -13.28
N THR A 511 32.97 -2.59 -12.77
CA THR A 511 33.96 -3.42 -12.06
C THR A 511 33.98 -4.84 -12.59
N CYS A 512 35.15 -5.48 -12.55
CA CYS A 512 35.27 -6.88 -12.94
C CYS A 512 34.50 -7.78 -11.95
N GLY A 513 33.62 -8.62 -12.49
CA GLY A 513 32.82 -9.61 -11.78
C GLY A 513 33.14 -11.04 -12.20
N ALA A 514 34.40 -11.31 -12.57
CA ALA A 514 34.85 -12.62 -13.07
C ALA A 514 34.80 -13.76 -12.04
N GLY A 515 34.61 -13.46 -10.76
CA GLY A 515 34.47 -14.47 -9.71
C GLY A 515 33.92 -13.88 -8.41
N PRO A 516 33.71 -14.72 -7.38
CA PRO A 516 33.37 -14.28 -6.03
C PRO A 516 34.40 -13.28 -5.49
N ILE A 517 33.95 -12.39 -4.60
CA ILE A 517 34.83 -11.48 -3.87
C ILE A 517 34.94 -11.96 -2.43
N GLY A 518 36.16 -12.08 -1.91
CA GLY A 518 36.40 -12.68 -0.61
C GLY A 518 36.48 -14.21 -0.65
N ARG A 519 36.45 -14.82 0.54
CA ARG A 519 36.47 -16.27 0.75
C ARG A 519 35.10 -16.82 1.12
N GLY A 520 34.37 -16.08 1.95
CA GLY A 520 33.06 -16.46 2.45
C GLY A 520 31.92 -16.12 1.49
N ILE A 521 30.98 -17.05 1.34
CA ILE A 521 29.71 -16.86 0.64
C ILE A 521 28.59 -17.29 1.59
N GLY A 522 27.73 -16.36 1.98
CA GLY A 522 26.71 -16.57 3.03
C GLY A 522 26.92 -15.64 4.23
N PRO A 523 25.87 -15.35 5.04
CA PRO A 523 25.87 -14.18 5.93
C PRO A 523 27.02 -14.16 6.95
N ALA A 524 27.20 -15.20 7.77
CA ALA A 524 28.25 -15.22 8.80
C ALA A 524 29.66 -15.30 8.21
N LEU A 525 29.82 -16.05 7.12
CA LEU A 525 31.11 -16.22 6.42
C LEU A 525 31.57 -14.91 5.77
N GLU A 526 30.66 -14.17 5.16
CA GLU A 526 30.98 -12.86 4.57
C GLU A 526 31.26 -11.80 5.65
N VAL A 527 30.57 -11.87 6.80
CA VAL A 527 30.85 -10.98 7.94
C VAL A 527 32.22 -11.28 8.56
N ARG A 528 32.60 -12.56 8.67
CA ARG A 528 33.96 -12.95 9.08
C ARG A 528 35.01 -12.28 8.19
N ASP A 529 34.86 -12.37 6.88
CA ASP A 529 35.79 -11.77 5.94
C ASP A 529 35.86 -10.24 6.07
N VAL A 530 34.72 -9.58 6.27
CA VAL A 530 34.64 -8.14 6.56
C VAL A 530 35.41 -7.79 7.84
N LEU A 531 35.21 -8.55 8.92
CA LEU A 531 35.89 -8.31 10.20
C LEU A 531 37.39 -8.54 10.07
N TRP A 532 37.82 -9.59 9.36
CA TRP A 532 39.23 -9.82 9.05
C TRP A 532 39.87 -8.64 8.33
N VAL A 533 39.18 -8.02 7.36
CA VAL A 533 39.68 -6.81 6.69
C VAL A 533 39.78 -5.63 7.65
N LEU A 534 38.75 -5.38 8.46
CA LEU A 534 38.71 -4.26 9.41
C LEU A 534 39.73 -4.41 10.55
N GLU A 535 40.09 -5.64 10.90
CA GLU A 535 41.03 -5.96 11.99
C GLU A 535 42.46 -6.19 11.49
N GLY A 536 42.71 -6.09 10.18
CA GLY A 536 44.03 -6.32 9.60
C GLY A 536 44.52 -7.77 9.75
N HIS A 537 43.59 -8.73 9.81
CA HIS A 537 43.90 -10.15 9.99
C HIS A 537 44.74 -10.69 8.82
N THR A 538 45.66 -11.62 9.10
CA THR A 538 46.57 -12.19 8.08
C THR A 538 45.83 -12.91 6.95
N GLU A 539 44.65 -13.46 7.24
CA GLU A 539 43.79 -14.12 6.26
C GLU A 539 42.77 -13.20 5.56
N ALA A 540 42.83 -11.89 5.81
CA ALA A 540 41.92 -10.92 5.21
C ALA A 540 41.95 -10.98 3.68
N PRO A 541 40.79 -11.10 2.99
CA PRO A 541 40.77 -11.12 1.54
C PRO A 541 41.18 -9.77 0.94
N THR A 542 42.26 -9.78 0.16
CA THR A 542 42.86 -8.58 -0.44
C THR A 542 41.96 -7.94 -1.48
N ASP A 543 41.26 -8.73 -2.28
CA ASP A 543 40.28 -8.29 -3.27
C ASP A 543 39.09 -7.55 -2.64
N LEU A 544 38.56 -8.07 -1.53
CA LEU A 544 37.51 -7.43 -0.74
C LEU A 544 37.98 -6.08 -0.17
N ARG A 545 39.18 -6.06 0.43
CA ARG A 545 39.81 -4.85 0.97
C ARG A 545 40.05 -3.81 -0.10
N ASP A 546 40.71 -4.17 -1.20
CA ASP A 546 41.15 -3.22 -2.22
C ASP A 546 39.95 -2.62 -2.96
N LYS A 547 38.90 -3.42 -3.20
CA LYS A 547 37.63 -2.92 -3.73
C LYS A 547 36.95 -1.98 -2.73
N ALA A 548 36.88 -2.32 -1.45
CA ALA A 548 36.30 -1.44 -0.44
C ALA A 548 37.04 -0.10 -0.34
N LEU A 549 38.37 -0.10 -0.31
CA LEU A 549 39.20 1.12 -0.29
C LEU A 549 39.01 1.97 -1.54
N ALA A 550 38.85 1.35 -2.72
CA ALA A 550 38.59 2.08 -3.96
C ALA A 550 37.25 2.84 -3.92
N PHE A 551 36.18 2.21 -3.42
CA PHE A 551 34.87 2.86 -3.30
C PHE A 551 34.83 3.88 -2.17
N ALA A 552 35.42 3.55 -1.01
CA ALA A 552 35.51 4.49 0.11
C ALA A 552 36.30 5.74 -0.30
N GLY A 553 37.46 5.58 -0.97
CA GLY A 553 38.27 6.70 -1.41
C GLY A 553 37.55 7.64 -2.38
N ARG A 554 36.73 7.10 -3.30
CA ARG A 554 35.85 7.91 -4.17
C ARG A 554 34.85 8.73 -3.35
N ILE A 555 34.14 8.08 -2.43
CA ILE A 555 33.15 8.75 -1.56
C ILE A 555 33.82 9.86 -0.74
N LEU A 556 34.98 9.58 -0.14
CA LEU A 556 35.70 10.55 0.67
C LEU A 556 36.21 11.74 -0.16
N SER A 557 36.49 11.54 -1.46
CA SER A 557 36.95 12.62 -2.33
C SER A 557 35.90 13.69 -2.63
N TRP A 558 34.62 13.41 -2.36
CA TRP A 558 33.56 14.42 -2.44
C TRP A 558 33.58 15.41 -1.28
N ASP A 559 34.24 15.07 -0.17
CA ASP A 559 34.53 16.05 0.87
C ASP A 559 35.48 17.11 0.32
N PRO A 560 35.10 18.40 0.32
CA PRO A 560 35.97 19.49 -0.14
C PRO A 560 37.33 19.55 0.57
N ALA A 561 37.45 19.01 1.80
CA ALA A 561 38.70 18.94 2.53
C ALA A 561 39.67 17.87 2.00
N ILE A 562 39.17 16.86 1.27
CA ILE A 562 39.96 15.78 0.66
C ILE A 562 40.20 16.06 -0.83
N ALA A 563 39.14 16.46 -1.53
CA ALA A 563 39.06 16.96 -2.91
C ALA A 563 39.55 16.04 -4.06
N THR A 564 40.45 15.08 -3.82
CA THR A 564 41.01 14.23 -4.87
C THR A 564 40.85 12.75 -4.55
N LEU A 565 40.77 11.91 -5.60
CA LEU A 565 40.71 10.46 -5.46
C LEU A 565 41.95 9.87 -4.78
N GLU A 566 43.12 10.45 -5.05
CA GLU A 566 44.38 10.03 -4.43
C GLU A 566 44.34 10.26 -2.91
N HIS A 567 43.99 11.47 -2.47
CA HIS A 567 43.85 11.78 -1.06
C HIS A 567 42.72 11.00 -0.40
N GLY A 568 41.60 10.79 -1.10
CA GLY A 568 40.50 9.96 -0.62
C GLY A 568 40.93 8.52 -0.37
N ARG A 569 41.68 7.93 -1.31
CA ARG A 569 42.24 6.58 -1.14
C ARG A 569 43.26 6.51 0.00
N ALA A 570 44.13 7.51 0.11
CA ALA A 570 45.10 7.59 1.21
C ALA A 570 44.39 7.66 2.57
N ARG A 571 43.37 8.53 2.70
CA ARG A 571 42.57 8.67 3.92
C ARG A 571 41.79 7.41 4.27
N ALA A 572 41.15 6.77 3.29
CA ALA A 572 40.46 5.49 3.51
C ALA A 572 41.42 4.40 4.01
N THR A 573 42.63 4.37 3.47
CA THR A 573 43.68 3.41 3.87
C THR A 573 44.16 3.69 5.29
N GLU A 574 44.39 4.96 5.64
CA GLU A 574 44.77 5.40 7.00
C GLU A 574 43.69 5.02 8.04
N LEU A 575 42.41 5.29 7.76
CA LEU A 575 41.28 4.97 8.64
C LEU A 575 41.09 3.47 8.84
N LEU A 576 41.39 2.67 7.82
CA LEU A 576 41.41 1.21 7.94
C LEU A 576 42.58 0.74 8.79
N ALA A 577 43.80 1.19 8.47
CA ALA A 577 45.04 0.75 9.13
C ALA A 577 45.12 1.16 10.61
N SER A 578 44.57 2.32 10.98
CA SER A 578 44.51 2.81 12.36
C SER A 578 43.48 2.09 13.24
N GLY A 579 42.60 1.26 12.66
CA GLY A 579 41.48 0.64 13.36
C GLY A 579 40.27 1.56 13.58
N ALA A 580 40.32 2.82 13.12
CA ALA A 580 39.20 3.76 13.24
C ALA A 580 37.93 3.25 12.54
N ALA A 581 38.07 2.65 11.35
CA ALA A 581 36.94 2.03 10.65
C ALA A 581 36.33 0.87 11.47
N ARG A 582 37.15 0.07 12.15
CA ARG A 582 36.67 -1.03 13.00
C ARG A 582 35.91 -0.52 14.22
N GLN A 583 36.36 0.59 14.83
CA GLN A 583 35.63 1.25 15.94
C GLN A 583 34.32 1.87 15.46
N ALA A 584 34.30 2.48 14.27
CA ALA A 584 33.09 3.03 13.68
C ALA A 584 32.05 1.93 13.38
N LEU A 585 32.46 0.74 12.90
CA LEU A 585 31.53 -0.38 12.74
C LEU A 585 30.88 -0.77 14.08
N ASP A 586 31.67 -0.82 15.16
CA ASP A 586 31.13 -1.12 16.49
C ASP A 586 30.13 -0.07 16.97
N ALA A 587 30.38 1.21 16.70
CA ALA A 587 29.46 2.30 17.01
C ALA A 587 28.15 2.17 16.21
N ILE A 588 28.23 1.86 14.91
CA ILE A 588 27.06 1.62 14.05
C ILE A 588 26.26 0.42 14.57
N VAL A 589 26.91 -0.69 14.89
CA VAL A 589 26.28 -1.91 15.42
C VAL A 589 25.60 -1.63 16.76
N ALA A 590 26.25 -0.87 17.65
CA ALA A 590 25.68 -0.50 18.94
C ALA A 590 24.45 0.40 18.77
N ALA A 591 24.53 1.44 17.93
CA ALA A 591 23.45 2.39 17.70
C ALA A 591 22.23 1.76 16.98
N GLN A 592 22.45 0.80 16.08
CA GLN A 592 21.36 0.06 15.42
C GLN A 592 20.67 -0.96 16.32
N GLY A 593 21.29 -1.35 17.44
CA GLY A 593 20.86 -2.46 18.27
C GLY A 593 21.65 -3.72 17.95
N ARG A 594 22.71 -3.95 18.73
CA ARG A 594 23.59 -5.11 18.63
C ARG A 594 22.81 -6.40 18.85
N ARG A 595 23.17 -7.45 18.11
CA ARG A 595 22.65 -8.79 18.32
C ARG A 595 23.40 -9.47 19.46
N ASP A 596 22.68 -10.10 20.39
CA ASP A 596 23.28 -10.74 21.57
C ASP A 596 24.22 -11.89 21.20
N VAL A 597 23.80 -12.70 20.23
CA VAL A 597 24.56 -13.84 19.71
C VAL A 597 24.88 -13.60 18.26
N VAL A 598 26.16 -13.46 17.95
CA VAL A 598 26.67 -13.34 16.58
C VAL A 598 26.80 -14.73 15.97
N PRO A 599 26.01 -15.08 14.93
CA PRO A 599 26.14 -16.36 14.25
C PRO A 599 27.56 -16.58 13.72
N ARG A 600 28.10 -17.77 13.95
CA ARG A 600 29.37 -18.24 13.36
C ARG A 600 29.07 -19.27 12.26
N PRO A 601 30.01 -19.54 11.34
CA PRO A 601 29.84 -20.61 10.37
C PRO A 601 29.48 -21.94 11.05
N ALA A 602 28.54 -22.68 10.48
CA ALA A 602 28.02 -23.91 11.08
C ALA A 602 29.12 -24.99 11.20
N ALA A 603 29.03 -25.81 12.25
CA ALA A 603 30.04 -26.83 12.55
C ALA A 603 29.92 -28.09 11.67
N LEU A 604 28.73 -28.36 11.12
CA LEU A 604 28.53 -29.47 10.20
C LEU A 604 29.02 -29.01 8.81
N THR A 605 30.08 -29.68 8.34
CA THR A 605 30.81 -29.26 7.14
C THR A 605 31.12 -30.41 6.20
N HIS A 606 31.23 -30.09 4.91
CA HIS A 606 31.78 -30.99 3.90
C HIS A 606 32.76 -30.23 2.99
N THR A 607 33.99 -30.74 2.85
CA THR A 607 34.99 -30.15 1.94
C THR A 607 34.90 -30.82 0.57
N VAL A 608 34.59 -30.03 -0.44
CA VAL A 608 34.62 -30.44 -1.84
C VAL A 608 36.06 -30.40 -2.33
N ARG A 609 36.50 -31.48 -3.00
CA ARG A 609 37.90 -31.69 -3.40
C ARG A 609 38.05 -31.74 -4.91
N ALA A 610 39.18 -31.27 -5.41
CA ALA A 610 39.48 -31.25 -6.83
C ALA A 610 39.59 -32.67 -7.41
N ALA A 611 38.79 -32.97 -8.43
CA ALA A 611 38.84 -34.25 -9.15
C ALA A 611 40.04 -34.35 -10.12
N ARG A 612 40.55 -33.19 -10.57
CA ARG A 612 41.68 -33.08 -11.50
C ARG A 612 42.65 -32.01 -11.00
N ALA A 613 43.93 -32.17 -11.34
CA ALA A 613 44.93 -31.14 -11.12
C ALA A 613 44.88 -30.09 -12.24
N GLY A 614 45.31 -28.86 -11.93
CA GLY A 614 45.41 -27.77 -12.90
C GLY A 614 45.37 -26.40 -12.24
N ARG A 615 45.34 -25.35 -13.05
CA ARG A 615 45.27 -23.97 -12.57
C ARG A 615 43.84 -23.46 -12.63
N ILE A 616 43.33 -22.88 -11.55
CA ILE A 616 41.94 -22.38 -11.52
C ILE A 616 41.82 -21.13 -12.40
N GLY A 617 41.07 -21.22 -13.48
CA GLY A 617 40.84 -20.13 -14.43
C GLY A 617 39.59 -19.30 -14.10
N GLU A 618 38.53 -19.92 -13.59
CA GLU A 618 37.27 -19.27 -13.26
C GLU A 618 36.59 -19.98 -12.07
N ILE A 619 35.84 -19.23 -11.27
CA ILE A 619 34.96 -19.74 -10.22
C ILE A 619 33.54 -19.21 -10.51
N ASP A 620 32.60 -20.10 -10.81
CA ASP A 620 31.23 -19.75 -11.15
C ASP A 620 30.46 -19.29 -9.90
N GLY A 621 30.34 -17.97 -9.73
CA GLY A 621 29.65 -17.36 -8.60
C GLY A 621 28.14 -17.69 -8.52
N TRP A 622 27.50 -18.02 -9.64
CA TRP A 622 26.10 -18.45 -9.65
C TRP A 622 25.96 -19.86 -9.08
N CYS A 623 26.84 -20.78 -9.51
CA CYS A 623 26.92 -22.12 -8.96
C CYS A 623 27.21 -22.09 -7.45
N MET A 624 28.22 -21.32 -7.03
CA MET A 624 28.56 -21.15 -5.62
C MET A 624 27.39 -20.60 -4.79
N SER A 625 26.69 -19.60 -5.32
CA SER A 625 25.50 -19.07 -4.64
C SER A 625 24.39 -20.11 -4.53
N GLY A 626 24.23 -20.96 -5.54
CA GLY A 626 23.26 -22.07 -5.54
C GLY A 626 23.56 -23.11 -4.46
N ILE A 627 24.81 -23.55 -4.37
CA ILE A 627 25.26 -24.51 -3.34
C ILE A 627 25.08 -23.91 -1.94
N ALA A 628 25.48 -22.65 -1.73
CA ALA A 628 25.32 -21.96 -0.44
C ALA A 628 23.84 -21.82 -0.04
N ARG A 629 22.94 -21.56 -1.01
CA ARG A 629 21.50 -21.54 -0.75
C ARG A 629 20.95 -22.91 -0.37
N ARG A 630 21.40 -23.98 -1.03
CA ARG A 630 21.02 -25.35 -0.67
C ARG A 630 21.50 -25.74 0.73
N ALA A 631 22.62 -25.18 1.18
CA ALA A 631 23.12 -25.37 2.54
C ALA A 631 22.32 -24.60 3.62
N GLY A 632 21.41 -23.70 3.23
CA GLY A 632 20.51 -22.97 4.14
C GLY A 632 20.60 -21.44 4.08
N ALA A 633 21.58 -20.87 3.38
CA ALA A 633 21.73 -19.42 3.26
C ALA A 633 20.61 -18.80 2.39
N PRO A 634 20.16 -17.56 2.63
CA PRO A 634 20.55 -16.63 3.70
C PRO A 634 19.72 -16.77 4.99
N PHE A 635 18.79 -17.72 5.06
CA PHE A 635 17.85 -17.83 6.17
C PHE A 635 18.56 -18.39 7.40
N ASP A 636 19.31 -19.47 7.22
CA ASP A 636 20.34 -19.85 8.17
C ASP A 636 21.56 -18.95 7.97
N LYS A 637 21.83 -18.09 8.96
CA LYS A 637 22.96 -17.15 8.94
C LYS A 637 24.31 -17.85 9.05
N SER A 638 24.34 -19.05 9.62
CA SER A 638 25.56 -19.85 9.81
C SER A 638 25.94 -20.68 8.58
N ALA A 639 25.01 -20.86 7.65
CA ALA A 639 25.21 -21.64 6.44
C ALA A 639 25.91 -20.85 5.33
N GLY A 640 26.59 -21.58 4.44
CA GLY A 640 27.24 -21.01 3.27
C GLY A 640 28.44 -21.82 2.78
N ILE A 641 29.36 -21.16 2.08
CA ILE A 641 30.58 -21.74 1.51
C ILE A 641 31.80 -20.93 1.95
N ASP A 642 32.87 -21.62 2.32
CA ASP A 642 34.20 -21.06 2.54
C ASP A 642 35.16 -21.52 1.43
N LEU A 643 35.57 -20.59 0.56
CA LEU A 643 36.50 -20.86 -0.52
C LEU A 643 37.92 -21.08 0.04
N LEU A 644 38.51 -22.22 -0.34
CA LEU A 644 39.88 -22.61 0.03
C LEU A 644 40.89 -22.29 -1.07
N ARG A 645 40.40 -22.02 -2.28
CA ARG A 645 41.17 -21.68 -3.47
C ARG A 645 40.57 -20.49 -4.19
N ARG A 646 41.41 -19.76 -4.91
CA ARG A 646 41.08 -18.56 -5.69
C ARG A 646 41.40 -18.78 -7.17
N VAL A 647 40.84 -17.90 -8.00
CA VAL A 647 41.26 -17.81 -9.41
C VAL A 647 42.75 -17.51 -9.47
N GLY A 648 43.48 -18.32 -10.25
CA GLY A 648 44.93 -18.27 -10.39
C GLY A 648 45.71 -19.26 -9.52
N ASP A 649 45.08 -19.90 -8.54
CA ASP A 649 45.74 -20.93 -7.73
C ASP A 649 45.93 -22.22 -8.53
N ASP A 650 47.05 -22.91 -8.31
CA ASP A 650 47.24 -24.28 -8.74
C ASP A 650 46.63 -25.24 -7.71
N VAL A 651 45.99 -26.31 -8.20
CA VAL A 651 45.36 -27.32 -7.35
C VAL A 651 45.78 -28.72 -7.80
N ALA A 652 46.07 -29.60 -6.84
CA ALA A 652 46.33 -31.02 -7.09
C ALA A 652 45.07 -31.87 -6.86
N VAL A 653 45.04 -33.08 -7.42
CA VAL A 653 43.94 -34.03 -7.21
C VAL A 653 43.78 -34.31 -5.72
N GLY A 654 42.55 -34.18 -5.21
CA GLY A 654 42.20 -34.42 -3.81
C GLY A 654 42.39 -33.21 -2.88
N GLU A 655 42.97 -32.10 -3.34
CA GLU A 655 43.01 -30.86 -2.56
C GLU A 655 41.63 -30.21 -2.43
N GLY A 656 41.39 -29.52 -1.31
CA GLY A 656 40.11 -28.85 -1.06
C GLY A 656 39.93 -27.61 -1.93
N LEU A 657 38.79 -27.50 -2.61
CA LEU A 657 38.38 -26.33 -3.38
C LEU A 657 37.61 -25.34 -2.49
N PHE A 658 36.62 -25.85 -1.77
CA PHE A 658 35.80 -25.08 -0.83
C PHE A 658 35.16 -26.00 0.21
N THR A 659 34.72 -25.40 1.33
CA THR A 659 33.99 -26.10 2.40
C THR A 659 32.56 -25.59 2.48
N ILE A 660 31.59 -26.50 2.45
CA ILE A 660 30.17 -26.21 2.66
C ILE A 660 29.91 -26.24 4.16
N HIS A 661 29.21 -25.23 4.67
CA HIS A 661 28.72 -25.13 6.04
C HIS A 661 27.19 -25.17 6.04
N ALA A 662 26.58 -26.04 6.86
CA ALA A 662 25.13 -26.11 7.05
C ALA A 662 24.79 -26.41 8.52
N SER A 663 23.66 -25.93 9.05
CA SER A 663 23.24 -26.28 10.41
C SER A 663 22.50 -27.62 10.51
N ALA A 664 21.95 -28.12 9.40
CA ALA A 664 21.18 -29.36 9.34
C ALA A 664 21.76 -30.37 8.34
N GLY A 665 21.66 -31.66 8.70
CA GLY A 665 22.10 -32.78 7.85
C GLY A 665 21.50 -32.79 6.44
N PRO A 666 20.16 -32.71 6.30
CA PRO A 666 19.52 -32.71 4.98
C PRO A 666 19.97 -31.55 4.07
N ASP A 667 20.21 -30.36 4.63
CA ASP A 667 20.68 -29.21 3.87
C ASP A 667 22.13 -29.40 3.40
N LEU A 668 22.99 -29.98 4.25
CA LEU A 668 24.36 -30.36 3.85
C LEU A 668 24.32 -31.39 2.72
N GLU A 669 23.53 -32.46 2.86
CA GLU A 669 23.40 -33.51 1.85
C GLU A 669 22.91 -32.95 0.52
N ALA A 670 21.92 -32.07 0.53
CA ALA A 670 21.41 -31.40 -0.67
C ALA A 670 22.47 -30.51 -1.34
N ALA A 671 23.25 -29.76 -0.56
CA ALA A 671 24.33 -28.92 -1.06
C ALA A 671 25.49 -29.74 -1.64
N VAL A 672 25.86 -30.84 -0.98
CA VAL A 672 26.90 -31.78 -1.46
C VAL A 672 26.46 -32.45 -2.75
N ALA A 673 25.20 -32.91 -2.84
CA ALA A 673 24.67 -33.51 -4.05
C ALA A 673 24.68 -32.52 -5.23
N MET A 674 24.42 -31.24 -4.99
CA MET A 674 24.54 -30.19 -6.01
C MET A 674 26.01 -29.97 -6.42
N ALA A 675 26.92 -29.85 -5.45
CA ALA A 675 28.36 -29.66 -5.72
C ALA A 675 28.99 -30.85 -6.46
N ALA A 676 28.48 -32.06 -6.28
CA ALA A 676 28.92 -33.24 -7.01
C ALA A 676 28.52 -33.24 -8.49
N GLN A 677 27.47 -32.51 -8.87
CA GLN A 677 27.05 -32.34 -10.27
C GLN A 677 27.89 -31.26 -10.97
N ASP A 678 28.15 -30.16 -10.27
CA ASP A 678 28.98 -29.05 -10.73
C ASP A 678 29.60 -28.37 -9.51
N ASP A 679 30.93 -28.43 -9.39
CA ASP A 679 31.67 -27.78 -8.31
C ASP A 679 31.92 -26.29 -8.58
N GLY A 680 31.59 -25.79 -9.78
CA GLY A 680 31.74 -24.41 -10.20
C GLY A 680 33.18 -23.96 -10.45
N PHE A 681 34.18 -24.83 -10.39
CA PHE A 681 35.59 -24.49 -10.67
C PHE A 681 35.97 -24.89 -12.10
N VAL A 682 36.40 -23.92 -12.89
CA VAL A 682 36.92 -24.17 -14.24
C VAL A 682 38.44 -24.10 -14.20
N LEU A 683 39.12 -25.23 -14.34
CA LEU A 683 40.58 -25.23 -14.48
C LEU A 683 40.97 -24.87 -15.92
N ALA A 684 41.87 -23.89 -16.04
CA ALA A 684 42.64 -23.63 -17.24
C ALA A 684 43.57 -24.83 -17.47
N GLY A 685 43.52 -25.37 -18.69
CA GLY A 685 44.23 -26.59 -19.09
C GLY A 685 45.73 -26.50 -18.94
#